data_AF-A0A938N2V2-F1
#
_entry.id   AF-A0A938N2V2-F1
#
_cell.length_a   1.000
_cell.length_b   1.000
_cell.length_c   1.000
_cell.angle_alpha   90.00
_cell.angle_beta   90.00
_cell.angle_gamma   90.00
#
_symmetry.space_group_name_H-M   'P 1'
#
loop_
_entity.id
_entity.type
_entity.pdbx_description
1 polymer ?
#
loop_
_entity_poly.entity_id
_entity_poly.type
_entity_poly.pdbx_seq_one_letter_code
_entity_poly.pdbx_strand_id
1 'polypeptide(L)'
;MARRTRCSTRTKEQPVRLSQRHGERASRWCAGSTRGLIERPGSAHNGLASRMIFEQDVDSDFGGSGRGTAEVRHTYEKASPSGGRQTVRRSRTETFLGSAQHGRVDLDYLSTGDRLDAAASRVSRLRWTPPQGITAVEVAAYDYLGAAHLVGTTLPEINAFNRLYRGGGSSGKYPQLDAFGRVATSNWWVDGAADVYKTLVQHDRNSNVTLVDDQLTAPTAGTGWDVQYTMDDLNRLTRAREGSWVTGSLGSFTRDEQWTLSRTGNWASRLLDLNGDGDSNDADEFTDAGSFNRANELTQRALSGGVSATYSPAYDEAGNLTNDGKDYTYEYDAFGRLRRVRNRATSALVAEYSYNGLGFRTSWKYDANASGTVDGDDPVYWFTHDERWRIVATYRGGDADPREVFVWHAAGVDGGGDSSYIDSVVLRQDDNSTAWTAEPDVLGRRVYPLQNWRADVVAVFDASEGVVAERVKYSAYGVPFCVSAADFDADGDVDSADNSAFYAAHGNEDPSADLNLDGVVDFNDILAWIGVYNAGETGGRSALSRASIRNRIGYAGYQHDPSLTGSAQASGQSKYHVRHRVYDASIGRWTRRDPLGYVDGMSVYEYVASRPMNATDPRGLASAACGGASCATAAPVGTTLWPDDSPPVCREVPQPPSIPPGQPCPVFTRCRGNVEQDPLYPPNADGGCGAGILEPIIPNFPLGLNFFRCCREHDLCYSTCNTKGERQGPCDDDFCKCLHETCEFLEGLLGVMCDILATAYCSAVRFAGSSFYCKAQEKHCRCTGQPKPPRAKPPTPCIPDVPRRPGPGIDPYIVRGAARVGANLFATGGPTGRSTWATD
;
A
#
# COMPACT_ATOMS: atom_id res chain seq x y z
N MET A 1 49.38 17.25 37.22
CA MET A 1 50.00 18.43 36.55
C MET A 1 49.24 18.71 35.27
N ALA A 2 48.68 19.91 35.17
CA ALA A 2 47.87 20.38 34.07
C ALA A 2 48.73 20.87 32.89
N ARG A 3 48.22 20.74 31.66
CA ARG A 3 48.36 21.81 30.65
C ARG A 3 47.03 22.03 29.93
N ARG A 4 46.47 23.20 30.21
CA ARG A 4 45.33 23.84 29.54
C ARG A 4 45.77 24.40 28.20
N THR A 5 44.87 24.41 27.22
CA THR A 5 44.84 25.48 26.21
C THR A 5 43.39 25.93 26.04
N ARG A 6 43.14 27.23 26.28
CA ARG A 6 41.85 27.93 26.20
C ARG A 6 41.48 28.22 24.74
N CYS A 7 40.19 28.22 24.42
CA CYS A 7 39.65 29.00 23.30
C CYS A 7 38.79 30.17 23.83
N SER A 8 38.94 31.32 23.18
CA SER A 8 38.58 32.67 23.61
C SER A 8 37.12 33.04 23.30
N THR A 9 36.46 33.76 24.21
CA THR A 9 35.17 34.42 24.00
C THR A 9 35.34 35.95 23.92
N ARG A 10 34.95 36.54 22.79
CA ARG A 10 34.67 37.96 22.52
C ARG A 10 33.74 37.95 21.29
N THR A 11 32.60 38.64 21.19
CA THR A 11 32.16 39.93 21.73
C THR A 11 30.62 39.99 21.85
N LYS A 12 30.16 40.95 22.66
CA LYS A 12 28.79 41.32 23.01
C LYS A 12 27.96 41.84 21.83
N GLU A 13 26.65 41.56 21.83
CA GLU A 13 25.58 42.52 21.54
C GLU A 13 24.29 42.12 22.30
N GLN A 14 23.52 43.12 22.74
CA GLN A 14 22.40 43.03 23.69
C GLN A 14 21.07 42.55 23.05
N PRO A 15 20.10 42.01 23.82
CA PRO A 15 18.89 41.41 23.28
C PRO A 15 17.78 42.45 23.03
N VAL A 16 17.22 42.46 21.82
CA VAL A 16 15.92 43.07 21.55
C VAL A 16 14.84 42.08 21.95
N ARG A 17 13.97 42.48 22.90
CA ARG A 17 12.77 41.72 23.28
C ARG A 17 11.78 41.68 22.10
N LEU A 18 11.55 40.49 21.57
CA LEU A 18 10.33 40.16 20.81
C LEU A 18 9.62 39.00 21.51
N SER A 19 8.32 39.18 21.73
CA SER A 19 7.47 38.35 22.57
C SER A 19 7.38 36.92 22.02
N GLN A 20 7.88 35.95 22.77
CA GLN A 20 7.66 34.53 22.51
C GLN A 20 6.21 34.16 22.86
N ARG A 21 5.46 33.68 21.87
CA ARG A 21 4.37 32.71 22.10
C ARG A 21 4.73 31.43 21.33
N HIS A 22 5.10 30.44 22.14
CA HIS A 22 5.14 28.99 21.94
C HIS A 22 5.41 28.40 20.55
N GLY A 23 6.55 27.71 20.46
CA GLY A 23 6.87 26.65 19.50
C GLY A 23 8.12 25.89 19.99
N GLU A 24 7.93 24.60 20.29
CA GLU A 24 8.91 23.50 20.38
C GLU A 24 10.21 23.66 21.22
N ARG A 25 10.35 22.75 22.20
CA ARG A 25 11.59 22.55 22.95
C ARG A 25 12.62 21.82 22.06
N ALA A 26 13.57 22.56 21.50
CA ALA A 26 14.84 21.97 21.06
C ALA A 26 15.69 21.61 22.28
N SER A 27 15.81 20.32 22.59
CA SER A 27 16.77 19.82 23.58
C SER A 27 18.20 19.95 23.02
N ARG A 28 18.98 20.87 23.60
CA ARG A 28 20.44 20.94 23.41
C ARG A 28 21.08 19.68 23.98
N TRP A 29 21.62 18.82 23.11
CA TRP A 29 22.65 17.86 23.50
C TRP A 29 23.99 18.27 22.88
N CYS A 30 25.01 18.35 23.72
CA CYS A 30 26.39 18.57 23.30
C CYS A 30 27.07 17.21 23.10
N ALA A 31 27.39 16.85 21.85
CA ALA A 31 28.65 16.22 21.40
C ALA A 31 28.48 15.55 20.00
N GLY A 32 29.37 15.87 19.04
CA GLY A 32 29.67 15.01 17.89
C GLY A 32 28.92 15.25 16.55
N SER A 33 29.14 16.41 15.93
CA SER A 33 29.03 16.76 14.49
C SER A 33 27.84 16.41 13.59
N THR A 34 26.67 16.01 14.09
CA THR A 34 25.46 16.32 13.30
C THR A 34 25.24 17.83 13.38
N ARG A 35 25.48 18.58 12.30
CA ARG A 35 24.91 19.93 12.17
C ARG A 35 23.40 19.76 11.99
N GLY A 36 22.70 19.57 13.10
CA GLY A 36 21.26 19.38 13.15
C GLY A 36 20.54 20.54 12.46
N LEU A 37 19.41 20.20 11.81
CA LEU A 37 18.37 21.08 11.25
C LEU A 37 18.76 22.57 11.26
N ILE A 38 19.44 23.00 10.20
CA ILE A 38 19.70 24.43 10.02
C ILE A 38 18.52 25.01 9.25
N GLU A 39 17.60 25.66 9.97
CA GLU A 39 16.83 26.72 9.32
C GLU A 39 17.82 27.81 8.93
N ARG A 40 18.08 27.98 7.62
CA ARG A 40 18.75 29.18 7.13
C ARG A 40 17.66 30.21 6.86
N PRO A 41 17.45 31.21 7.73
CA PRO A 41 16.57 32.32 7.40
C PRO A 41 17.17 33.05 6.20
N GLY A 42 16.58 32.86 5.03
CA GLY A 42 16.78 33.77 3.92
C GLY A 42 16.35 35.15 4.40
N SER A 43 17.24 36.12 4.32
CA SER A 43 17.00 37.52 4.67
C SER A 43 15.89 38.10 3.80
N ALA A 44 14.65 37.96 4.25
CA ALA A 44 13.50 38.81 3.91
C ALA A 44 12.33 38.44 4.83
N HIS A 45 12.17 39.18 5.93
CA HIS A 45 10.83 39.51 6.38
C HIS A 45 10.14 40.17 5.19
N ASN A 46 9.36 39.39 4.42
CA ASN A 46 8.34 39.74 3.39
C ASN A 46 8.15 38.53 2.44
N GLY A 47 7.32 37.53 2.81
CA GLY A 47 6.85 36.49 1.87
C GLY A 47 7.59 35.14 1.88
N LEU A 48 7.81 34.55 3.05
CA LEU A 48 8.73 33.42 3.29
C LEU A 48 8.38 32.11 2.54
N ALA A 49 9.18 31.78 1.52
CA ALA A 49 9.54 30.40 1.21
C ALA A 49 10.76 30.04 2.07
N SER A 50 10.55 29.24 3.12
CA SER A 50 11.63 28.79 4.00
C SER A 50 12.18 27.46 3.48
N ARG A 51 13.51 27.29 3.49
CA ARG A 51 14.17 26.02 3.17
C ARG A 51 14.61 25.35 4.47
N MET A 52 14.18 24.11 4.68
CA MET A 52 14.81 23.25 5.69
C MET A 52 15.79 22.33 5.01
N ILE A 53 16.96 22.23 5.62
CA ILE A 53 18.08 21.44 5.11
C ILE A 53 18.39 20.36 6.15
N PHE A 54 18.31 19.10 5.70
CA PHE A 54 18.77 17.93 6.44
C PHE A 54 20.09 17.46 5.84
N GLU A 55 21.18 18.07 6.32
CA GLU A 55 22.55 17.68 5.99
C GLU A 55 22.95 16.44 6.79
N GLN A 56 23.46 15.42 6.08
CA GLN A 56 23.99 14.20 6.66
C GLN A 56 25.45 14.03 6.28
N ASP A 57 26.23 13.71 7.30
CA ASP A 57 27.54 13.13 7.13
C ASP A 57 27.36 11.62 6.86
N VAL A 58 27.67 11.20 5.64
CA VAL A 58 27.36 9.85 5.15
C VAL A 58 28.44 8.86 5.59
N ASP A 59 29.69 9.30 5.73
CA ASP A 59 30.82 8.44 6.06
C ASP A 59 31.37 8.63 7.47
N SER A 60 30.94 9.68 8.18
CA SER A 60 31.44 10.02 9.52
C SER A 60 32.95 10.28 9.58
N ASP A 61 33.59 10.60 8.44
CA ASP A 61 35.03 10.91 8.34
C ASP A 61 35.30 12.41 8.56
N PHE A 62 35.94 12.70 9.70
CA PHE A 62 36.37 14.05 10.05
C PHE A 62 37.76 14.36 9.47
N GLY A 63 37.85 14.60 8.16
CA GLY A 63 39.16 14.85 7.55
C GLY A 63 39.21 15.43 6.15
N GLY A 64 38.07 15.51 5.44
CA GLY A 64 38.06 15.96 4.04
C GLY A 64 38.57 14.92 3.03
N SER A 65 38.86 13.69 3.48
CA SER A 65 39.21 12.52 2.66
C SER A 65 38.02 11.61 2.31
N GLY A 66 36.84 11.89 2.87
CA GLY A 66 35.63 11.10 2.71
C GLY A 66 34.78 11.40 1.46
N ARG A 67 33.75 10.58 1.24
CA ARG A 67 32.67 10.68 0.24
C ARG A 67 31.94 12.04 0.28
N GLY A 68 32.04 12.76 1.39
CA GLY A 68 31.43 14.07 1.58
C GLY A 68 29.99 13.98 2.08
N THR A 69 29.35 15.14 2.25
CA THR A 69 27.99 15.23 2.82
C THR A 69 26.91 15.02 1.77
N ALA A 70 25.91 14.20 2.09
CA ALA A 70 24.63 14.18 1.39
C ALA A 70 23.65 15.13 2.06
N GLU A 71 22.83 15.79 1.27
CA GLU A 71 21.83 16.73 1.76
C GLU A 71 20.45 16.33 1.24
N VAL A 72 19.49 16.16 2.14
CA VAL A 72 18.07 16.17 1.77
C VAL A 72 17.51 17.54 2.10
N ARG A 73 16.99 18.23 1.09
CA ARG A 73 16.45 19.57 1.22
C ARG A 73 14.95 19.55 1.01
N HIS A 74 14.24 20.22 1.91
CA HIS A 74 12.81 20.46 1.75
C HIS A 74 12.56 21.95 1.51
N THR A 75 11.76 22.24 0.48
CA THR A 75 11.23 23.58 0.25
C THR A 75 9.81 23.65 0.77
N TYR A 76 9.54 24.70 1.55
CA TYR A 76 8.23 24.99 2.08
C TYR A 76 7.65 26.26 1.46
N GLU A 77 6.34 26.27 1.30
CA GLU A 77 5.57 27.42 0.84
C GLU A 77 4.46 27.77 1.82
N LYS A 78 4.08 29.05 1.86
CA LYS A 78 2.89 29.51 2.59
C LYS A 78 1.64 29.20 1.75
N ALA A 79 0.69 28.48 2.34
CA ALA A 79 -0.61 28.22 1.76
C ALA A 79 -1.68 29.10 2.43
N SER A 80 -2.36 29.89 1.60
CA SER A 80 -3.46 30.78 2.03
C SER A 80 -4.71 30.64 1.14
N PRO A 81 -5.27 29.43 0.97
CA PRO A 81 -6.47 29.22 0.15
C PRO A 81 -7.68 29.98 0.73
N SER A 82 -8.51 30.55 -0.14
CA SER A 82 -9.74 31.25 0.27
C SER A 82 -10.69 30.28 0.98
N GLY A 83 -11.11 30.61 2.21
CA GLY A 83 -11.96 29.76 3.04
C GLY A 83 -11.30 28.46 3.53
N GLY A 84 -9.99 28.27 3.31
CA GLY A 84 -9.25 27.07 3.72
C GLY A 84 -8.24 27.33 4.84
N ARG A 85 -7.51 26.26 5.19
CA ARG A 85 -6.50 26.25 6.25
C ARG A 85 -5.29 27.10 5.84
N GLN A 86 -4.93 28.05 6.70
CA GLN A 86 -3.70 28.83 6.59
C GLN A 86 -2.54 28.01 7.18
N THR A 87 -1.53 27.67 6.38
CA THR A 87 -0.45 26.77 6.83
C THR A 87 0.84 27.00 6.05
N VAL A 88 1.93 26.41 6.53
CA VAL A 88 3.18 26.25 5.79
C VAL A 88 3.28 24.77 5.43
N ARG A 89 3.42 24.49 4.14
CA ARG A 89 3.43 23.12 3.62
C ARG A 89 4.65 22.86 2.77
N ARG A 90 5.11 21.61 2.75
CA ARG A 90 6.24 21.17 1.92
C ARG A 90 5.79 21.10 0.47
N SER A 91 6.43 21.85 -0.42
CA SER A 91 6.16 21.80 -1.86
C SER A 91 7.19 20.97 -2.63
N ARG A 92 8.35 20.71 -2.03
CA ARG A 92 9.42 19.94 -2.69
C ARG A 92 10.33 19.24 -1.70
N THR A 93 10.83 18.07 -2.11
CA THR A 93 12.01 17.41 -1.53
C THR A 93 13.06 17.18 -2.63
N GLU A 94 14.32 17.51 -2.33
CA GLU A 94 15.47 17.36 -3.23
C GLU A 94 16.55 16.57 -2.50
N THR A 95 17.18 15.62 -3.18
CA THR A 95 18.35 14.89 -2.64
C THR A 95 19.59 15.35 -3.39
N PHE A 96 20.55 15.93 -2.67
CA PHE A 96 21.81 16.45 -3.20
C PHE A 96 22.99 15.61 -2.73
N LEU A 97 23.95 15.44 -3.62
CA LEU A 97 25.34 15.15 -3.27
C LEU A 97 26.24 16.16 -3.96
N GLY A 98 27.10 16.82 -3.18
CA GLY A 98 28.01 17.83 -3.72
C GLY A 98 27.26 19.02 -4.36
N SER A 99 27.59 19.39 -5.60
CA SER A 99 27.14 20.64 -6.23
C SER A 99 26.33 20.53 -7.52
N ALA A 100 26.11 19.34 -8.10
CA ALA A 100 25.74 19.27 -9.52
C ALA A 100 24.47 18.47 -9.90
N GLN A 101 23.98 17.48 -9.13
CA GLN A 101 22.81 16.68 -9.54
C GLN A 101 21.89 16.35 -8.37
N HIS A 102 20.57 16.41 -8.60
CA HIS A 102 19.58 16.14 -7.56
C HIS A 102 18.31 15.48 -8.09
N GLY A 103 17.96 14.35 -7.48
CA GLY A 103 16.62 13.80 -7.60
C GLY A 103 15.63 14.71 -6.88
N ARG A 104 14.48 14.97 -7.49
CA ARG A 104 13.49 15.93 -6.99
C ARG A 104 12.09 15.33 -6.99
N VAL A 105 11.41 15.44 -5.86
CA VAL A 105 9.99 15.14 -5.69
C VAL A 105 9.25 16.46 -5.45
N ASP A 106 8.37 16.85 -6.36
CA ASP A 106 7.41 17.94 -6.13
C ASP A 106 6.10 17.39 -5.55
N LEU A 107 5.55 18.12 -4.58
CA LEU A 107 4.30 17.81 -3.93
C LEU A 107 3.27 18.85 -4.38
N ASP A 108 2.29 18.42 -5.17
CA ASP A 108 1.23 19.31 -5.65
C ASP A 108 0.00 19.23 -4.73
N TYR A 109 -0.66 20.38 -4.55
CA TYR A 109 -1.89 20.53 -3.75
C TYR A 109 -2.97 21.16 -4.62
N LEU A 110 -3.82 20.34 -5.22
CA LEU A 110 -4.77 20.75 -6.24
C LEU A 110 -6.05 21.35 -5.63
N SER A 111 -6.59 22.37 -6.30
CA SER A 111 -7.91 22.96 -5.99
C SER A 111 -8.96 22.67 -7.07
N THR A 112 -8.55 21.98 -8.14
CA THR A 112 -9.36 21.62 -9.29
C THR A 112 -9.90 20.19 -9.16
N GLY A 113 -10.93 19.87 -9.95
CA GLY A 113 -11.51 18.51 -9.98
C GLY A 113 -12.29 18.14 -8.71
N ASP A 114 -13.05 19.08 -8.14
CA ASP A 114 -13.85 18.92 -6.92
C ASP A 114 -13.07 18.47 -5.68
N ARG A 115 -11.75 18.77 -5.66
CA ARG A 115 -10.85 18.44 -4.55
C ARG A 115 -10.80 19.55 -3.51
N LEU A 116 -10.76 19.15 -2.24
CA LEU A 116 -10.47 20.04 -1.10
C LEU A 116 -8.98 20.07 -0.75
N ASP A 117 -8.11 19.51 -1.60
CA ASP A 117 -6.74 19.19 -1.22
C ASP A 117 -5.91 20.44 -0.93
N ALA A 118 -6.00 21.45 -1.79
CA ALA A 118 -5.38 22.75 -1.54
C ALA A 118 -5.92 23.44 -0.29
N ALA A 119 -7.24 23.35 -0.05
CA ALA A 119 -7.91 23.99 1.09
C ALA A 119 -7.53 23.34 2.43
N ALA A 120 -7.41 22.01 2.45
CA ALA A 120 -6.95 21.23 3.61
C ALA A 120 -5.42 21.18 3.72
N SER A 121 -4.70 21.59 2.67
CA SER A 121 -3.26 21.42 2.49
C SER A 121 -2.82 19.97 2.60
N ARG A 122 -3.51 19.08 1.89
CA ARG A 122 -3.10 17.67 1.74
C ARG A 122 -2.54 17.41 0.35
N VAL A 123 -1.55 16.54 0.26
CA VAL A 123 -0.84 16.25 -1.00
C VAL A 123 -1.80 15.57 -1.97
N SER A 124 -2.02 16.16 -3.14
CA SER A 124 -2.84 15.56 -4.19
C SER A 124 -2.05 14.56 -5.02
N ARG A 125 -0.79 14.87 -5.33
CA ARG A 125 0.07 14.04 -6.17
C ARG A 125 1.55 14.35 -6.00
N LEU A 126 2.37 13.40 -6.42
CA LEU A 126 3.83 13.48 -6.47
C LEU A 126 4.31 13.50 -7.91
N ARG A 127 5.20 14.44 -8.22
CA ARG A 127 5.95 14.45 -9.49
C ARG A 127 7.43 14.23 -9.21
N TRP A 128 7.99 13.21 -9.85
CA TRP A 128 9.38 12.82 -9.72
C TRP A 128 10.20 13.33 -10.90
N THR A 129 11.36 13.90 -10.63
CA THR A 129 12.40 14.20 -11.61
C THR A 129 13.68 13.50 -11.16
N PRO A 130 14.21 12.54 -11.94
CA PRO A 130 15.44 11.85 -11.55
C PRO A 130 16.66 12.80 -11.66
N PRO A 131 17.75 12.52 -10.93
CA PRO A 131 18.97 13.35 -10.91
C PRO A 131 19.53 13.73 -12.30
N GLN A 132 19.40 12.84 -13.29
CA GLN A 132 19.86 13.03 -14.67
C GLN A 132 18.74 13.41 -15.66
N GLY A 133 17.49 13.55 -15.20
CA GLY A 133 16.31 13.78 -16.05
C GLY A 133 15.89 15.26 -16.11
N ILE A 134 15.35 15.67 -17.26
CA ILE A 134 14.86 17.06 -17.47
C ILE A 134 13.34 17.17 -17.28
N THR A 135 12.61 16.06 -17.39
CA THR A 135 11.14 16.05 -17.35
C THR A 135 10.61 15.38 -16.09
N ALA A 136 9.71 16.07 -15.40
CA ALA A 136 9.02 15.52 -14.24
C ALA A 136 7.88 14.58 -14.67
N VAL A 137 7.79 13.40 -14.06
CA VAL A 137 6.75 12.40 -14.30
C VAL A 137 5.85 12.32 -13.07
N GLU A 138 4.54 12.20 -13.27
CA GLU A 138 3.60 11.97 -12.16
C GLU A 138 3.65 10.50 -11.74
N VAL A 139 4.10 10.24 -10.50
CA VAL A 139 4.37 8.88 -10.02
C VAL A 139 3.36 8.40 -8.99
N ALA A 140 2.65 9.31 -8.33
CA ALA A 140 1.57 8.95 -7.40
C ALA A 140 0.51 10.06 -7.34
N ALA A 141 -0.75 9.68 -7.21
CA ALA A 141 -1.87 10.57 -6.89
C ALA A 141 -2.73 9.95 -5.77
N TYR A 142 -3.33 10.81 -4.95
CA TYR A 142 -3.99 10.41 -3.71
C TYR A 142 -5.43 10.91 -3.65
N ASP A 143 -6.30 10.06 -3.09
CA ASP A 143 -7.69 10.37 -2.80
C ASP A 143 -7.99 10.16 -1.32
N TYR A 144 -8.77 11.07 -0.74
CA TYR A 144 -8.99 11.13 0.69
C TYR A 144 -10.47 11.16 1.06
N LEU A 145 -10.82 10.45 2.12
CA LEU A 145 -12.05 10.62 2.87
C LEU A 145 -11.84 11.64 4.00
N GLY A 146 -12.77 12.59 4.12
CA GLY A 146 -12.71 13.61 5.16
C GLY A 146 -11.47 14.50 5.01
N ALA A 147 -10.77 14.78 6.12
CA ALA A 147 -9.61 15.68 6.12
C ALA A 147 -8.33 15.01 5.59
N ALA A 148 -8.05 13.77 6.01
CA ALA A 148 -6.75 13.13 5.80
C ALA A 148 -6.79 11.59 5.71
N HIS A 149 -7.96 10.95 5.67
CA HIS A 149 -8.00 9.49 5.59
C HIS A 149 -7.72 9.05 4.14
N LEU A 150 -6.56 8.44 3.87
CA LEU A 150 -6.21 7.97 2.52
C LEU A 150 -7.14 6.81 2.13
N VAL A 151 -7.83 6.96 1.00
CA VAL A 151 -8.76 5.93 0.47
C VAL A 151 -8.44 5.53 -0.97
N GLY A 152 -7.50 6.21 -1.62
CA GLY A 152 -7.05 5.85 -2.96
C GLY A 152 -5.63 6.28 -3.21
N THR A 153 -4.88 5.37 -3.80
CA THR A 153 -3.57 5.59 -4.40
C THR A 153 -3.67 5.22 -5.88
N THR A 154 -3.23 6.13 -6.73
CA THR A 154 -3.05 5.90 -8.16
C THR A 154 -1.57 6.05 -8.48
N LEU A 155 -1.02 5.18 -9.31
CA LEU A 155 0.34 5.24 -9.86
C LEU A 155 0.20 5.50 -11.37
N PRO A 156 0.13 6.78 -11.81
CA PRO A 156 -0.32 7.12 -13.16
C PRO A 156 0.59 6.63 -14.27
N GLU A 157 1.89 6.50 -14.02
CA GLU A 157 2.84 6.02 -15.03
C GLU A 157 2.57 4.59 -15.47
N ILE A 158 2.18 3.72 -14.54
CA ILE A 158 1.88 2.31 -14.80
C ILE A 158 0.37 2.05 -14.83
N ASN A 159 -0.45 3.11 -14.83
CA ASN A 159 -1.91 3.04 -14.74
C ASN A 159 -2.44 2.11 -13.63
N ALA A 160 -1.72 1.99 -12.51
CA ALA A 160 -2.11 1.08 -11.43
C ALA A 160 -2.84 1.80 -10.29
N PHE A 161 -3.80 1.12 -9.65
CA PHE A 161 -4.63 1.70 -8.60
C PHE A 161 -4.80 0.75 -7.42
N ASN A 162 -4.85 1.35 -6.24
CA ASN A 162 -5.34 0.74 -5.01
C ASN A 162 -6.34 1.72 -4.39
N ARG A 163 -7.64 1.41 -4.46
CA ARG A 163 -8.69 2.31 -3.96
C ARG A 163 -9.75 1.54 -3.18
N LEU A 164 -10.02 2.00 -1.98
CA LEU A 164 -11.02 1.44 -1.07
C LEU A 164 -12.47 1.70 -1.51
N TYR A 165 -12.65 2.54 -2.53
CA TYR A 165 -13.92 2.91 -3.13
C TYR A 165 -14.00 2.45 -4.58
N ARG A 166 -15.22 2.25 -5.10
CA ARG A 166 -15.48 2.07 -6.53
C ARG A 166 -16.20 3.28 -7.10
N GLY A 167 -15.75 3.77 -8.25
CA GLY A 167 -16.51 4.75 -9.04
C GLY A 167 -17.74 4.07 -9.66
N GLY A 168 -18.93 4.64 -9.47
CA GLY A 168 -20.11 4.33 -10.30
C GLY A 168 -21.04 3.17 -9.91
N GLY A 169 -20.98 2.62 -8.69
CA GLY A 169 -21.86 1.50 -8.26
C GLY A 169 -22.79 1.80 -7.07
N SER A 170 -23.90 1.06 -6.98
CA SER A 170 -24.95 1.16 -5.93
C SER A 170 -24.62 0.45 -4.61
N SER A 171 -23.52 -0.31 -4.54
CA SER A 171 -22.99 -0.84 -3.28
C SER A 171 -22.23 0.27 -2.54
N GLY A 172 -22.26 0.27 -1.20
CA GLY A 172 -21.73 1.33 -0.34
C GLY A 172 -20.42 1.95 -0.82
N LYS A 173 -20.24 3.26 -0.56
CA LYS A 173 -19.14 4.08 -1.09
C LYS A 173 -17.73 3.49 -0.91
N TYR A 174 -17.56 2.52 -0.01
CA TYR A 174 -16.29 1.83 0.28
C TYR A 174 -16.49 0.31 0.37
N PRO A 175 -16.66 -0.40 -0.77
CA PRO A 175 -16.96 -1.83 -0.76
C PRO A 175 -15.77 -2.71 -0.34
N GLN A 176 -14.57 -2.15 -0.34
CA GLN A 176 -13.35 -2.83 0.12
C GLN A 176 -13.15 -2.73 1.63
N LEU A 177 -14.04 -2.02 2.33
CA LEU A 177 -14.06 -1.95 3.77
C LEU A 177 -15.28 -2.72 4.31
N ASP A 178 -15.10 -3.39 5.44
CA ASP A 178 -16.22 -3.95 6.17
C ASP A 178 -16.97 -2.86 6.96
N ALA A 179 -18.07 -3.24 7.62
CA ALA A 179 -18.90 -2.32 8.40
C ALA A 179 -18.18 -1.68 9.60
N PHE A 180 -17.00 -2.18 9.98
CA PHE A 180 -16.16 -1.64 11.06
C PHE A 180 -15.00 -0.79 10.51
N GLY A 181 -14.93 -0.57 9.19
CA GLY A 181 -13.87 0.20 8.54
C GLY A 181 -12.54 -0.56 8.43
N ARG A 182 -12.55 -1.89 8.59
CA ARG A 182 -11.37 -2.74 8.38
C ARG A 182 -11.29 -3.14 6.92
N VAL A 183 -10.09 -3.44 6.43
CA VAL A 183 -9.88 -3.87 5.04
C VAL A 183 -10.58 -5.22 4.83
N ALA A 184 -11.56 -5.28 3.94
CA ALA A 184 -12.22 -6.51 3.49
C ALA A 184 -11.65 -7.02 2.16
N THR A 185 -11.06 -6.12 1.37
CA THR A 185 -10.38 -6.45 0.12
C THR A 185 -9.13 -5.60 -0.01
N SER A 186 -7.99 -6.23 -0.29
CA SER A 186 -6.76 -5.52 -0.64
C SER A 186 -6.39 -5.91 -2.06
N ASN A 187 -6.37 -4.95 -2.98
CA ASN A 187 -6.05 -5.23 -4.37
C ASN A 187 -5.25 -4.10 -5.03
N TRP A 188 -4.56 -4.47 -6.08
CA TRP A 188 -4.00 -3.58 -7.09
C TRP A 188 -4.54 -4.02 -8.45
N TRP A 189 -4.97 -3.07 -9.26
CA TRP A 189 -5.37 -3.32 -10.65
C TRP A 189 -4.79 -2.27 -11.57
N VAL A 190 -4.59 -2.64 -12.83
CA VAL A 190 -4.11 -1.75 -13.90
C VAL A 190 -5.30 -1.38 -14.78
N ASP A 191 -5.39 -0.12 -15.23
CA ASP A 191 -6.50 0.30 -16.10
C ASP A 191 -6.48 -0.48 -17.41
N GLY A 192 -7.64 -1.00 -17.84
CA GLY A 192 -7.74 -1.83 -19.04
C GLY A 192 -7.30 -3.28 -18.87
N ALA A 193 -6.74 -3.67 -17.72
CA ALA A 193 -6.26 -5.05 -17.45
C ALA A 193 -6.95 -5.69 -16.22
N ALA A 194 -6.62 -6.96 -15.96
CA ALA A 194 -7.06 -7.68 -14.77
C ALA A 194 -6.44 -7.10 -13.46
N ASP A 195 -6.96 -7.53 -12.30
CA ASP A 195 -6.30 -7.26 -11.02
C ASP A 195 -4.88 -7.89 -11.07
N VAL A 196 -3.83 -7.15 -10.68
CA VAL A 196 -2.45 -7.65 -10.60
C VAL A 196 -2.14 -8.25 -9.22
N TYR A 197 -2.94 -7.88 -8.22
CA TYR A 197 -2.94 -8.45 -6.89
C TYR A 197 -4.34 -8.32 -6.29
N LYS A 198 -4.87 -9.35 -5.63
CA LYS A 198 -6.18 -9.28 -4.99
C LYS A 198 -6.34 -10.35 -3.94
N THR A 199 -6.66 -9.89 -2.73
CA THR A 199 -7.01 -10.76 -1.62
C THR A 199 -8.28 -10.28 -0.91
N LEU A 200 -9.10 -11.24 -0.47
CA LEU A 200 -10.23 -11.00 0.42
C LEU A 200 -9.79 -11.29 1.85
N VAL A 201 -10.07 -10.36 2.77
CA VAL A 201 -9.59 -10.44 4.16
C VAL A 201 -10.78 -10.57 5.09
N GLN A 202 -10.87 -11.69 5.80
CA GLN A 202 -11.91 -11.93 6.80
C GLN A 202 -11.38 -11.71 8.20
N HIS A 203 -12.27 -11.25 9.07
CA HIS A 203 -11.94 -10.91 10.45
C HIS A 203 -12.92 -11.54 11.43
N ASP A 204 -12.42 -11.91 12.61
CA ASP A 204 -13.27 -12.26 13.74
C ASP A 204 -13.85 -11.01 14.45
N ARG A 205 -14.58 -11.24 15.55
CA ARG A 205 -15.17 -10.17 16.38
C ARG A 205 -14.13 -9.35 17.15
N ASN A 206 -12.93 -9.89 17.37
CA ASN A 206 -11.82 -9.23 18.03
C ASN A 206 -10.92 -8.47 17.02
N SER A 207 -11.32 -8.44 15.75
CA SER A 207 -10.56 -7.84 14.64
C SER A 207 -9.25 -8.55 14.33
N ASN A 208 -9.15 -9.84 14.62
CA ASN A 208 -8.09 -10.65 14.07
C ASN A 208 -8.41 -11.06 12.65
N VAL A 209 -7.43 -10.94 11.75
CA VAL A 209 -7.50 -11.59 10.43
C VAL A 209 -7.54 -13.11 10.63
N THR A 210 -8.58 -13.75 10.11
CA THR A 210 -8.81 -15.20 10.19
C THR A 210 -8.70 -15.91 8.85
N LEU A 211 -8.81 -15.16 7.75
CA LEU A 211 -8.64 -15.68 6.39
C LEU A 211 -8.08 -14.57 5.49
N VAL A 212 -7.11 -14.95 4.66
CA VAL A 212 -6.70 -14.21 3.47
C VAL A 212 -6.91 -15.14 2.29
N ASP A 213 -7.89 -14.81 1.45
CA ASP A 213 -8.30 -15.58 0.28
C ASP A 213 -7.73 -14.88 -0.98
N ASP A 214 -6.81 -15.55 -1.68
CA ASP A 214 -6.12 -15.08 -2.88
C ASP A 214 -6.96 -15.38 -4.12
N GLN A 215 -7.31 -14.31 -4.84
CA GLN A 215 -8.26 -14.40 -5.96
C GLN A 215 -7.59 -14.38 -7.33
N LEU A 216 -6.25 -14.47 -7.42
CA LEU A 216 -5.52 -14.29 -8.69
C LEU A 216 -4.44 -15.32 -8.95
N THR A 217 -3.66 -15.71 -7.94
CA THR A 217 -2.43 -16.48 -8.17
C THR A 217 -2.66 -17.99 -8.12
N ALA A 218 -3.92 -18.42 -8.25
CA ALA A 218 -4.32 -19.82 -8.33
C ALA A 218 -4.99 -20.16 -9.69
N PRO A 219 -4.34 -19.93 -10.84
CA PRO A 219 -4.89 -20.34 -12.14
C PRO A 219 -4.93 -21.88 -12.30
N THR A 220 -4.14 -22.62 -11.53
CA THR A 220 -4.08 -24.09 -11.57
C THR A 220 -4.64 -24.70 -10.30
N ALA A 221 -5.57 -25.66 -10.43
CA ALA A 221 -6.10 -26.42 -9.31
C ALA A 221 -4.97 -27.15 -8.57
N GLY A 222 -4.55 -26.65 -7.40
CA GLY A 222 -3.51 -27.26 -6.59
C GLY A 222 -2.58 -26.29 -5.86
N THR A 223 -2.49 -25.03 -6.28
CA THR A 223 -1.55 -24.07 -5.68
C THR A 223 -2.17 -23.23 -4.57
N GLY A 224 -3.38 -23.56 -4.10
CA GLY A 224 -4.23 -22.71 -3.26
C GLY A 224 -3.45 -21.87 -2.25
N TRP A 225 -3.37 -20.57 -2.52
CA TRP A 225 -2.61 -19.62 -1.70
C TRP A 225 -3.44 -18.99 -0.58
N ASP A 226 -4.66 -19.46 -0.39
CA ASP A 226 -5.55 -19.01 0.66
C ASP A 226 -5.00 -19.45 2.00
N VAL A 227 -4.98 -18.54 2.97
CA VAL A 227 -4.41 -18.81 4.29
C VAL A 227 -5.45 -18.58 5.37
N GLN A 228 -5.80 -19.65 6.07
CA GLN A 228 -6.60 -19.60 7.29
C GLN A 228 -5.71 -19.43 8.51
N TYR A 229 -6.06 -18.49 9.38
CA TYR A 229 -5.32 -18.18 10.59
C TYR A 229 -6.10 -18.57 11.84
N THR A 230 -5.40 -19.17 12.81
CA THR A 230 -5.94 -19.48 14.15
C THR A 230 -5.22 -18.65 15.19
N MET A 231 -6.00 -18.06 16.09
CA MET A 231 -5.51 -17.28 17.23
C MET A 231 -5.78 -18.03 18.54
N ASP A 232 -4.96 -17.78 19.56
CA ASP A 232 -5.29 -18.16 20.94
C ASP A 232 -6.22 -17.13 21.62
N ASP A 233 -6.59 -17.40 22.88
CA ASP A 233 -7.48 -16.52 23.67
C ASP A 233 -6.89 -15.13 23.95
N LEU A 234 -5.59 -14.93 23.73
CA LEU A 234 -4.92 -13.62 23.84
C LEU A 234 -4.80 -12.92 22.48
N ASN A 235 -5.47 -13.45 21.44
CA ASN A 235 -5.41 -12.98 20.06
C ASN A 235 -4.02 -13.12 19.41
N ARG A 236 -3.21 -14.09 19.85
CA ARG A 236 -1.88 -14.35 19.30
C ARG A 236 -1.95 -15.46 18.26
N LEU A 237 -1.19 -15.33 17.18
CA LEU A 237 -1.20 -16.28 16.07
C LEU A 237 -0.60 -17.62 16.49
N THR A 238 -1.38 -18.69 16.35
CA THR A 238 -0.97 -20.07 16.68
C THR A 238 -0.95 -21.01 15.48
N ARG A 239 -1.59 -20.63 14.37
CA ARG A 239 -1.53 -21.42 13.13
C ARG A 239 -1.80 -20.57 11.90
N ALA A 240 -1.06 -20.83 10.83
CA ALA A 240 -1.32 -20.34 9.48
C ALA A 240 -1.35 -21.56 8.56
N ARG A 241 -2.54 -21.91 8.08
CA ARG A 241 -2.76 -23.08 7.23
C ARG A 241 -3.12 -22.61 5.83
N GLU A 242 -2.40 -23.09 4.84
CA GLU A 242 -2.49 -22.70 3.46
C GLU A 242 -3.13 -23.79 2.60
N GLY A 243 -3.90 -23.39 1.60
CA GLY A 243 -4.56 -24.31 0.70
C GLY A 243 -5.60 -23.66 -0.19
N SER A 244 -6.44 -24.48 -0.82
CA SER A 244 -7.54 -23.98 -1.66
C SER A 244 -8.83 -23.78 -0.86
N TRP A 245 -9.41 -22.59 -0.95
CA TRP A 245 -10.68 -22.23 -0.34
C TRP A 245 -11.85 -22.73 -1.19
N VAL A 246 -12.55 -23.77 -0.71
CA VAL A 246 -13.67 -24.39 -1.41
C VAL A 246 -14.88 -24.44 -0.49
N THR A 247 -16.00 -23.84 -0.90
CA THR A 247 -17.30 -23.92 -0.18
C THR A 247 -17.28 -23.47 1.29
N GLY A 248 -16.46 -22.46 1.62
CA GLY A 248 -16.41 -21.89 2.98
C GLY A 248 -15.47 -22.62 3.95
N SER A 249 -14.63 -23.51 3.45
CA SER A 249 -13.57 -24.18 4.21
C SER A 249 -12.33 -24.38 3.34
N LEU A 250 -11.18 -24.56 3.98
CA LEU A 250 -9.93 -24.90 3.30
C LEU A 250 -9.92 -26.42 3.01
N GLY A 251 -9.82 -26.80 1.72
CA GLY A 251 -9.98 -28.19 1.24
C GLY A 251 -8.67 -28.93 0.98
N SER A 252 -7.88 -28.47 0.01
CA SER A 252 -6.56 -29.03 -0.33
C SER A 252 -5.47 -28.20 0.33
N PHE A 253 -4.71 -28.77 1.26
CA PHE A 253 -3.63 -28.07 1.95
C PHE A 253 -2.35 -28.11 1.12
N THR A 254 -1.63 -26.99 1.15
CA THR A 254 -0.34 -26.83 0.46
C THR A 254 0.78 -26.50 1.43
N ARG A 255 0.46 -25.98 2.62
CA ARG A 255 1.41 -25.69 3.69
C ARG A 255 0.69 -25.55 5.03
N ASP A 256 1.36 -25.89 6.12
CA ASP A 256 0.85 -25.64 7.47
C ASP A 256 1.98 -25.20 8.42
N GLU A 257 1.80 -24.03 9.02
CA GLU A 257 2.70 -23.53 10.05
C GLU A 257 1.95 -23.41 11.38
N GLN A 258 2.50 -24.03 12.43
CA GLN A 258 1.89 -24.03 13.76
C GLN A 258 2.87 -23.52 14.80
N TRP A 259 2.39 -22.71 15.75
CA TRP A 259 3.19 -22.16 16.85
C TRP A 259 2.56 -22.46 18.20
N THR A 260 3.36 -23.07 19.07
CA THR A 260 3.06 -23.13 20.51
C THR A 260 3.76 -21.97 21.19
N LEU A 261 2.99 -21.01 21.69
CA LEU A 261 3.51 -19.81 22.34
C LEU A 261 3.59 -19.97 23.85
N SER A 262 4.73 -19.60 24.43
CA SER A 262 4.87 -19.43 25.88
C SER A 262 3.99 -18.28 26.38
N ARG A 263 3.85 -18.12 27.71
CA ARG A 263 3.10 -16.99 28.30
C ARG A 263 3.68 -15.62 27.95
N THR A 264 4.97 -15.54 27.64
CA THR A 264 5.65 -14.31 27.22
C THR A 264 5.76 -14.19 25.70
N GLY A 265 5.03 -15.01 24.93
CA GLY A 265 4.99 -14.91 23.47
C GLY A 265 6.16 -15.57 22.74
N ASN A 266 7.16 -16.11 23.45
CA ASN A 266 8.22 -16.87 22.79
C ASN A 266 7.66 -18.13 22.11
N TRP A 267 8.19 -18.47 20.93
CA TRP A 267 7.91 -19.72 20.23
C TRP A 267 8.51 -20.89 21.00
N ALA A 268 7.72 -21.54 21.84
CA ALA A 268 8.14 -22.75 22.54
C ALA A 268 8.30 -23.93 21.57
N SER A 269 7.47 -23.95 20.52
CA SER A 269 7.64 -24.85 19.38
C SER A 269 7.06 -24.20 18.12
N ARG A 270 7.68 -24.46 16.97
CA ARG A 270 7.15 -24.19 15.63
C ARG A 270 7.18 -25.47 14.81
N LEU A 271 6.05 -25.87 14.24
CA LEU A 271 5.98 -26.90 13.21
C LEU A 271 5.89 -26.21 11.84
N LEU A 272 6.71 -26.66 10.90
CA LEU A 272 6.70 -26.27 9.50
C LEU A 272 6.47 -27.53 8.66
N ASP A 273 5.29 -27.59 8.06
CA ASP A 273 4.82 -28.57 7.08
C ASP A 273 4.73 -27.81 5.74
N LEU A 274 5.54 -28.16 4.75
CA LEU A 274 5.67 -27.45 3.48
C LEU A 274 4.79 -28.01 2.38
N ASN A 275 4.18 -29.18 2.56
CA ASN A 275 3.32 -29.81 1.57
C ASN A 275 1.85 -29.96 2.02
N GLY A 276 1.54 -29.66 3.28
CA GLY A 276 0.22 -29.70 3.87
C GLY A 276 -0.31 -31.10 4.18
N ASP A 277 0.54 -32.14 4.20
CA ASP A 277 0.13 -33.52 4.41
C ASP A 277 -0.17 -33.86 5.89
N GLY A 278 0.13 -32.92 6.79
CA GLY A 278 -0.14 -33.00 8.21
C GLY A 278 1.00 -33.56 9.05
N ASP A 279 2.19 -33.72 8.50
CA ASP A 279 3.40 -34.05 9.26
C ASP A 279 4.56 -33.06 9.06
N SER A 280 5.77 -33.44 9.46
CA SER A 280 6.97 -32.59 9.30
C SER A 280 8.21 -33.45 9.03
N ASN A 281 8.02 -34.60 8.41
CA ASN A 281 9.03 -35.64 8.21
C ASN A 281 9.71 -35.55 6.84
N ASP A 282 9.15 -34.76 5.92
CA ASP A 282 9.67 -34.61 4.58
C ASP A 282 10.85 -33.65 4.50
N ALA A 283 11.56 -33.70 3.37
CA ALA A 283 12.72 -32.85 3.15
C ALA A 283 12.36 -31.37 3.41
N ASP A 284 13.24 -30.70 4.16
CA ASP A 284 13.12 -29.28 4.54
C ASP A 284 11.97 -28.93 5.51
N GLU A 285 11.25 -29.94 6.01
CA GLU A 285 10.23 -29.80 7.05
C GLU A 285 10.78 -30.12 8.43
N PHE A 286 10.18 -29.51 9.45
CA PHE A 286 10.64 -29.71 10.82
C PHE A 286 9.65 -29.21 11.88
N THR A 287 9.78 -29.78 13.07
CA THR A 287 9.39 -29.17 14.33
C THR A 287 10.62 -28.58 15.01
N ASP A 288 10.62 -27.27 15.27
CA ASP A 288 11.65 -26.52 15.99
C ASP A 288 11.20 -26.22 17.42
N ALA A 289 11.80 -26.89 18.41
CA ALA A 289 11.53 -26.66 19.82
C ALA A 289 12.50 -25.63 20.42
N GLY A 290 11.95 -24.52 20.92
CA GLY A 290 12.70 -23.41 21.51
C GLY A 290 12.81 -23.51 23.04
N SER A 291 14.01 -23.33 23.57
CA SER A 291 14.25 -23.15 25.02
C SER A 291 14.72 -21.73 25.32
N PHE A 292 14.24 -21.17 26.42
CA PHE A 292 14.49 -19.77 26.77
C PHE A 292 14.94 -19.61 28.22
N ASN A 293 15.81 -18.63 28.47
CA ASN A 293 16.17 -18.25 29.83
C ASN A 293 15.16 -17.26 30.44
N ARG A 294 15.42 -16.80 31.68
CA ARG A 294 14.55 -15.85 32.39
C ARG A 294 14.46 -14.46 31.74
N ALA A 295 15.42 -14.10 30.88
CA ALA A 295 15.42 -12.85 30.12
C ALA A 295 14.69 -12.97 28.77
N ASN A 296 14.10 -14.13 28.46
CA ASN A 296 13.53 -14.49 27.16
C ASN A 296 14.57 -14.58 26.02
N GLU A 297 15.86 -14.77 26.32
CA GLU A 297 16.87 -15.10 25.31
C GLU A 297 16.69 -16.56 24.87
N LEU A 298 16.80 -16.83 23.57
CA LEU A 298 16.64 -18.18 23.00
C LEU A 298 17.94 -18.96 23.20
N THR A 299 17.97 -19.89 24.13
CA THR A 299 19.20 -20.62 24.49
C THR A 299 19.40 -21.90 23.69
N GLN A 300 18.33 -22.43 23.10
CA GLN A 300 18.40 -23.64 22.26
C GLN A 300 17.26 -23.66 21.25
N ARG A 301 17.56 -24.16 20.06
CA ARG A 301 16.61 -24.60 19.04
C ARG A 301 16.88 -26.07 18.74
N ALA A 302 15.90 -26.93 18.93
CA ALA A 302 16.01 -28.36 18.67
C ALA A 302 15.03 -28.73 17.54
N LEU A 303 15.57 -28.92 16.34
CA LEU A 303 14.84 -29.33 15.16
C LEU A 303 14.75 -30.86 15.09
N SER A 304 13.56 -31.36 14.78
CA SER A 304 13.26 -32.77 14.55
C SER A 304 12.26 -32.93 13.41
N GLY A 305 12.26 -34.07 12.73
CA GLY A 305 11.47 -34.30 11.52
C GLY A 305 12.39 -34.55 10.33
N GLY A 306 12.03 -34.04 9.16
CA GLY A 306 12.85 -34.15 7.96
C GLY A 306 14.15 -33.37 8.03
N VAL A 307 14.19 -32.30 8.84
CA VAL A 307 15.43 -31.68 9.30
C VAL A 307 15.65 -31.96 10.79
N SER A 308 16.80 -32.54 11.13
CA SER A 308 17.21 -32.74 12.51
C SER A 308 18.52 -32.02 12.81
N ALA A 309 18.46 -31.05 13.73
CA ALA A 309 19.60 -30.25 14.14
C ALA A 309 19.39 -29.67 15.54
N THR A 310 20.46 -29.31 16.22
CA THR A 310 20.37 -28.51 17.45
C THR A 310 21.27 -27.31 17.33
N TYR A 311 20.70 -26.13 17.50
CA TYR A 311 21.41 -24.86 17.51
C TYR A 311 21.37 -24.27 18.91
N SER A 312 22.47 -23.67 19.34
CA SER A 312 22.60 -23.05 20.67
C SER A 312 22.97 -21.58 20.50
N PRO A 313 21.97 -20.69 20.33
CA PRO A 313 22.25 -19.27 20.20
C PRO A 313 22.87 -18.71 21.48
N ALA A 314 23.76 -17.73 21.30
CA ALA A 314 24.47 -17.07 22.39
C ALA A 314 24.27 -15.56 22.33
N TYR A 315 24.31 -14.91 23.49
CA TYR A 315 24.06 -13.49 23.67
C TYR A 315 25.19 -12.86 24.49
N ASP A 316 25.42 -11.56 24.28
CA ASP A 316 26.26 -10.77 25.18
C ASP A 316 25.49 -10.36 26.46
N GLU A 317 26.18 -9.71 27.42
CA GLU A 317 25.55 -9.25 28.67
C GLU A 317 24.43 -8.22 28.44
N ALA A 318 24.47 -7.50 27.32
CA ALA A 318 23.44 -6.55 26.89
C ALA A 318 22.27 -7.25 26.16
N GLY A 319 22.31 -8.57 26.00
CA GLY A 319 21.27 -9.38 25.37
C GLY A 319 21.22 -9.21 23.85
N ASN A 320 22.32 -8.83 23.21
CA ASN A 320 22.44 -8.86 21.74
C ASN A 320 22.86 -10.27 21.31
N LEU A 321 22.22 -10.84 20.29
CA LEU A 321 22.53 -12.15 19.75
C LEU A 321 23.90 -12.13 19.08
N THR A 322 24.92 -12.76 19.68
CA THR A 322 26.30 -12.80 19.17
C THR A 322 26.63 -14.03 18.34
N ASN A 323 25.83 -15.10 18.46
CA ASN A 323 25.96 -16.33 17.68
C ASN A 323 24.57 -16.95 17.55
N ASP A 324 24.11 -17.25 16.33
CA ASP A 324 22.80 -17.92 16.15
C ASP A 324 22.87 -19.43 16.34
N GLY A 325 24.07 -19.98 16.56
CA GLY A 325 24.33 -21.40 16.70
C GLY A 325 24.26 -22.19 15.38
N LYS A 326 23.95 -21.53 14.26
CA LYS A 326 23.73 -22.13 12.93
C LYS A 326 24.77 -21.62 11.93
N ASP A 327 24.58 -20.43 11.38
CA ASP A 327 25.31 -19.92 10.22
C ASP A 327 26.21 -18.73 10.56
N TYR A 328 25.82 -17.90 11.53
CA TYR A 328 26.45 -16.60 11.71
C TYR A 328 26.81 -16.27 13.16
N THR A 329 27.87 -15.47 13.27
CA THR A 329 28.25 -14.71 14.45
C THR A 329 28.09 -13.23 14.18
N TYR A 330 27.78 -12.46 15.22
CA TYR A 330 27.35 -11.07 15.11
C TYR A 330 28.16 -10.20 16.08
N GLU A 331 28.65 -9.08 15.58
CA GLU A 331 29.36 -8.06 16.35
C GLU A 331 28.50 -6.79 16.42
N TYR A 332 28.31 -6.25 17.62
CA TYR A 332 27.57 -4.99 17.85
C TYR A 332 28.50 -3.89 18.33
N ASP A 333 28.13 -2.64 18.08
CA ASP A 333 28.80 -1.51 18.71
C ASP A 333 28.29 -1.24 20.13
N ALA A 334 28.89 -0.26 20.81
CA ALA A 334 28.54 0.12 22.18
C ALA A 334 27.08 0.63 22.34
N PHE A 335 26.37 0.91 21.25
CA PHE A 335 24.95 1.30 21.26
C PHE A 335 24.02 0.13 20.90
N GLY A 336 24.57 -1.09 20.77
CA GLY A 336 23.85 -2.31 20.40
C GLY A 336 23.45 -2.38 18.94
N ARG A 337 24.09 -1.62 18.05
CA ARG A 337 23.79 -1.64 16.60
C ARG A 337 24.66 -2.70 15.92
N LEU A 338 24.07 -3.52 15.05
CA LEU A 338 24.78 -4.62 14.38
C LEU A 338 25.84 -4.05 13.43
N ARG A 339 27.12 -4.31 13.70
CA ARG A 339 28.26 -3.81 12.91
C ARG A 339 28.80 -4.83 11.92
N ARG A 340 28.94 -6.09 12.32
CA ARG A 340 29.47 -7.14 11.44
C ARG A 340 28.73 -8.44 11.62
N VAL A 341 28.61 -9.16 10.52
CA VAL A 341 28.16 -10.55 10.48
C VAL A 341 29.28 -11.38 9.87
N ARG A 342 29.64 -12.48 10.53
CA ARG A 342 30.64 -13.42 10.05
C ARG A 342 30.06 -14.80 9.94
N ASN A 343 30.49 -15.55 8.94
CA ASN A 343 30.20 -16.97 8.84
C ASN A 343 30.76 -17.67 10.10
N ARG A 344 29.92 -18.44 10.78
CA ARG A 344 30.25 -19.10 12.04
C ARG A 344 31.32 -20.17 11.87
N ALA A 345 31.32 -20.90 10.76
CA ALA A 345 32.25 -21.99 10.50
C ALA A 345 33.63 -21.48 10.07
N THR A 346 33.69 -20.45 9.25
CA THR A 346 34.95 -19.97 8.64
C THR A 346 35.48 -18.67 9.25
N SER A 347 34.67 -17.95 10.04
CA SER A 347 34.92 -16.58 10.52
C SER A 347 35.06 -15.53 9.42
N ALA A 348 34.80 -15.90 8.15
CA ALA A 348 34.80 -14.97 7.02
C ALA A 348 33.73 -13.89 7.22
N LEU A 349 34.06 -12.66 6.82
CA LEU A 349 33.09 -11.56 6.84
C LEU A 349 31.98 -11.84 5.81
N VAL A 350 30.73 -11.62 6.19
CA VAL A 350 29.54 -11.81 5.35
C VAL A 350 28.89 -10.45 5.06
N ALA A 351 28.80 -9.61 6.09
CA ALA A 351 28.30 -8.24 5.95
C ALA A 351 28.92 -7.31 6.99
N GLU A 352 29.14 -6.06 6.62
CA GLU A 352 29.56 -4.98 7.51
C GLU A 352 28.66 -3.74 7.32
N TYR A 353 28.29 -3.12 8.43
CA TYR A 353 27.44 -1.93 8.47
C TYR A 353 28.10 -0.81 9.28
N SER A 354 27.79 0.42 8.91
CA SER A 354 28.15 1.63 9.68
C SER A 354 26.92 2.45 9.99
N TYR A 355 27.04 3.32 11.01
CA TYR A 355 25.93 4.13 11.49
C TYR A 355 26.41 5.52 11.91
N ASN A 356 25.58 6.53 11.67
CA ASN A 356 25.83 7.89 12.15
C ASN A 356 25.39 8.09 13.61
N GLY A 357 25.60 9.31 14.14
CA GLY A 357 25.24 9.67 15.51
C GLY A 357 23.73 9.68 15.82
N LEU A 358 22.87 9.75 14.79
CA LEU A 358 21.40 9.65 14.94
C LEU A 358 20.93 8.19 14.97
N GLY A 359 21.83 7.23 14.78
CA GLY A 359 21.51 5.81 14.72
C GLY A 359 21.23 5.31 13.30
N PHE A 360 21.29 6.16 12.28
CA PHE A 360 20.93 5.74 10.92
C PHE A 360 22.03 4.86 10.36
N ARG A 361 21.66 3.70 9.78
CA ARG A 361 22.58 2.81 9.09
C ARG A 361 23.09 3.50 7.83
N THR A 362 24.31 4.00 7.83
CA THR A 362 24.87 4.79 6.72
C THR A 362 25.56 3.95 5.66
N SER A 363 25.96 2.72 5.97
CA SER A 363 26.64 1.87 5.00
C SER A 363 26.26 0.40 5.08
N TRP A 364 26.48 -0.29 3.97
CA TRP A 364 26.40 -1.74 3.83
C TRP A 364 27.52 -2.22 2.90
N LYS A 365 28.31 -3.18 3.37
CA LYS A 365 29.33 -3.87 2.60
C LYS A 365 29.05 -5.37 2.68
N TYR A 366 29.02 -6.04 1.55
CA TYR A 366 28.77 -7.47 1.40
C TYR A 366 29.49 -7.98 0.14
N ASP A 367 29.44 -9.28 -0.11
CA ASP A 367 30.04 -9.93 -1.29
C ASP A 367 29.23 -9.56 -2.53
N ALA A 368 29.53 -8.40 -3.10
CA ALA A 368 28.79 -7.82 -4.21
C ALA A 368 29.32 -8.32 -5.56
N ASN A 369 30.56 -8.79 -5.60
CA ASN A 369 31.20 -9.39 -6.77
C ASN A 369 30.94 -10.92 -6.88
N ALA A 370 30.28 -11.52 -5.89
CA ALA A 370 29.99 -12.95 -5.81
C ALA A 370 31.25 -13.83 -5.83
N SER A 371 32.34 -13.33 -5.24
CA SER A 371 33.62 -14.05 -5.11
C SER A 371 33.59 -15.13 -4.03
N GLY A 372 32.58 -15.11 -3.15
CA GLY A 372 32.46 -15.96 -1.96
C GLY A 372 33.09 -15.35 -0.71
N THR A 373 33.66 -14.14 -0.79
CA THR A 373 34.32 -13.47 0.35
C THR A 373 34.08 -11.97 0.32
N VAL A 374 33.85 -11.37 1.49
CA VAL A 374 33.82 -9.89 1.62
C VAL A 374 35.24 -9.35 1.80
N ASP A 375 35.78 -8.68 0.79
CA ASP A 375 37.16 -8.20 0.79
C ASP A 375 37.34 -6.78 0.22
N GLY A 376 38.55 -6.42 -0.23
CA GLY A 376 38.87 -5.10 -0.75
C GLY A 376 38.23 -4.78 -2.10
N ASP A 377 37.87 -5.79 -2.88
CA ASP A 377 37.26 -5.65 -4.20
C ASP A 377 35.75 -5.41 -4.11
N ASP A 378 35.15 -5.64 -2.94
CA ASP A 378 33.76 -5.29 -2.68
C ASP A 378 33.58 -3.80 -2.34
N PRO A 379 32.70 -3.10 -3.08
CA PRO A 379 32.36 -1.73 -2.77
C PRO A 379 31.59 -1.61 -1.46
N VAL A 380 31.76 -0.48 -0.78
CA VAL A 380 30.84 -0.05 0.27
C VAL A 380 29.67 0.68 -0.36
N TYR A 381 28.45 0.26 -0.03
CA TYR A 381 27.24 1.00 -0.39
C TYR A 381 26.88 1.99 0.71
N TRP A 382 26.67 3.24 0.34
CA TRP A 382 26.37 4.34 1.24
C TRP A 382 24.93 4.81 1.08
N PHE A 383 24.25 5.01 2.20
CA PHE A 383 22.82 5.35 2.26
C PHE A 383 22.61 6.80 2.68
N THR A 384 21.81 7.53 1.89
CA THR A 384 21.27 8.83 2.28
C THR A 384 19.84 8.64 2.77
N HIS A 385 19.48 9.28 3.89
CA HIS A 385 18.13 9.16 4.46
C HIS A 385 17.37 10.47 4.41
N ASP A 386 16.04 10.41 4.50
CA ASP A 386 15.25 11.57 4.85
C ASP A 386 15.10 11.73 6.38
N GLU A 387 14.41 12.78 6.81
CA GLU A 387 14.13 13.08 8.22
C GLU A 387 13.26 12.03 8.91
N ARG A 388 12.57 11.19 8.13
CA ARG A 388 11.74 10.07 8.60
C ARG A 388 12.54 8.77 8.70
N TRP A 389 13.85 8.82 8.47
CA TRP A 389 14.77 7.69 8.55
C TRP A 389 14.46 6.64 7.47
N ARG A 390 14.13 7.11 6.26
CA ARG A 390 13.88 6.30 5.05
C ARG A 390 15.03 6.51 4.07
N ILE A 391 15.53 5.44 3.46
CA ILE A 391 16.62 5.54 2.48
C ILE A 391 16.07 6.18 1.20
N VAL A 392 16.65 7.30 0.75
CA VAL A 392 16.25 8.00 -0.48
C VAL A 392 17.20 7.75 -1.64
N ALA A 393 18.45 7.41 -1.35
CA ALA A 393 19.46 7.10 -2.35
C ALA A 393 20.51 6.14 -1.78
N THR A 394 20.99 5.24 -2.63
CA THR A 394 22.13 4.38 -2.36
C THR A 394 23.20 4.62 -3.41
N TYR A 395 24.44 4.61 -2.95
CA TYR A 395 25.58 4.90 -3.78
C TYR A 395 26.67 3.87 -3.57
N ARG A 396 27.41 3.56 -4.63
CA ARG A 396 28.56 2.66 -4.55
C ARG A 396 29.83 3.46 -4.25
N GLY A 397 30.73 2.90 -3.45
CA GLY A 397 32.10 3.37 -3.26
C GLY A 397 32.21 4.88 -2.99
N GLY A 398 33.02 5.56 -3.81
CA GLY A 398 33.24 7.01 -3.78
C GLY A 398 32.45 7.78 -4.84
N ASP A 399 31.48 7.14 -5.50
CA ASP A 399 30.89 7.69 -6.72
C ASP A 399 29.97 8.86 -6.43
N ALA A 400 29.93 9.82 -7.37
CA ALA A 400 29.08 11.00 -7.28
C ALA A 400 27.60 10.68 -7.54
N ASP A 401 27.32 9.75 -8.45
CA ASP A 401 25.97 9.42 -8.89
C ASP A 401 25.40 8.21 -8.14
N PRO A 402 24.08 8.21 -7.84
CA PRO A 402 23.45 7.11 -7.13
C PRO A 402 23.31 5.90 -8.03
N ARG A 403 23.50 4.72 -7.44
CA ARG A 403 23.14 3.44 -8.07
C ARG A 403 21.63 3.23 -8.09
N GLU A 404 20.96 3.75 -7.07
CA GLU A 404 19.52 3.64 -6.94
C GLU A 404 18.96 4.75 -6.05
N VAL A 405 17.70 5.09 -6.30
CA VAL A 405 16.94 6.10 -5.58
C VAL A 405 15.53 5.60 -5.29
N PHE A 406 14.95 6.12 -4.22
CA PHE A 406 13.61 5.75 -3.75
C PHE A 406 12.73 6.99 -3.63
N VAL A 407 11.51 6.88 -4.12
CA VAL A 407 10.42 7.84 -3.86
C VAL A 407 9.45 7.19 -2.90
N TRP A 408 9.21 7.83 -1.77
CA TRP A 408 8.30 7.35 -0.74
C TRP A 408 6.94 8.02 -0.84
N HIS A 409 5.90 7.35 -0.35
CA HIS A 409 4.59 7.97 -0.23
C HIS A 409 4.65 9.19 0.70
N ALA A 410 3.88 10.22 0.33
CA ALA A 410 3.75 11.46 1.10
C ALA A 410 2.28 11.91 1.24
N ALA A 411 1.34 10.96 1.19
CA ALA A 411 -0.07 11.24 1.38
C ALA A 411 -0.33 11.82 2.78
N GLY A 412 -1.19 12.83 2.86
CA GLY A 412 -1.54 13.51 4.12
C GLY A 412 -1.28 15.01 4.07
N VAL A 413 -1.31 15.65 5.23
CA VAL A 413 -1.31 17.11 5.35
C VAL A 413 0.11 17.69 5.36
N ASP A 414 0.23 18.91 4.87
CA ASP A 414 1.43 19.74 4.81
C ASP A 414 2.66 19.09 4.17
N GLY A 415 2.48 17.97 3.46
CA GLY A 415 3.54 17.19 2.85
C GLY A 415 4.33 16.34 3.84
N GLY A 416 3.75 16.06 5.01
CA GLY A 416 4.34 15.24 6.06
C GLY A 416 4.26 13.74 5.79
N GLY A 417 3.33 13.27 4.94
CA GLY A 417 3.15 11.85 4.61
C GLY A 417 2.52 11.02 5.73
N ASP A 418 1.72 11.66 6.57
CA ASP A 418 1.10 11.13 7.78
C ASP A 418 -0.13 10.24 7.53
N SER A 419 -0.71 10.30 6.33
CA SER A 419 -1.83 9.45 5.91
C SER A 419 -1.39 8.17 5.18
N SER A 420 -0.10 8.03 4.89
CA SER A 420 0.50 6.82 4.35
C SER A 420 1.40 6.17 5.39
N TYR A 421 1.52 4.84 5.37
CA TYR A 421 2.50 4.14 6.20
C TYR A 421 3.92 4.63 5.87
N ILE A 422 4.75 4.73 6.91
CA ILE A 422 6.08 5.35 6.81
C ILE A 422 6.97 4.64 5.80
N ASP A 423 6.90 3.30 5.74
CA ASP A 423 7.73 2.49 4.84
C ASP A 423 6.98 2.11 3.55
N SER A 424 5.95 2.87 3.18
CA SER A 424 5.33 2.74 1.86
C SER A 424 6.14 3.43 0.77
N VAL A 425 6.54 2.67 -0.24
CA VAL A 425 7.37 3.10 -1.37
C VAL A 425 6.49 3.30 -2.59
N VAL A 426 6.68 4.42 -3.30
CA VAL A 426 6.03 4.66 -4.59
C VAL A 426 6.85 3.99 -5.69
N LEU A 427 8.13 4.32 -5.75
CA LEU A 427 9.01 3.99 -6.87
C LEU A 427 10.42 3.72 -6.34
N ARG A 428 11.09 2.74 -6.94
CA ARG A 428 12.55 2.59 -6.92
C ARG A 428 13.05 2.76 -8.34
N GLN A 429 14.13 3.52 -8.52
CA GLN A 429 14.79 3.67 -9.80
C GLN A 429 16.27 3.34 -9.65
N ASP A 430 16.80 2.48 -10.51
CA ASP A 430 18.21 2.09 -10.53
C ASP A 430 18.81 2.23 -11.94
N ASP A 431 20.12 2.03 -12.05
CA ASP A 431 20.88 2.17 -13.30
C ASP A 431 20.71 0.98 -14.27
N ASN A 432 19.76 0.07 -14.01
CA ASN A 432 19.49 -1.15 -14.78
C ASN A 432 20.68 -2.14 -14.89
N SER A 433 21.83 -1.84 -14.28
CA SER A 433 22.98 -2.72 -14.34
C SER A 433 22.86 -3.81 -13.28
N THR A 434 22.85 -5.06 -13.72
CA THR A 434 22.88 -6.22 -12.82
C THR A 434 24.26 -6.43 -12.18
N ALA A 435 25.30 -5.79 -12.70
CA ALA A 435 26.65 -5.79 -12.14
C ALA A 435 26.81 -4.67 -11.10
N TRP A 436 26.54 -4.99 -9.84
CA TRP A 436 26.54 -4.01 -8.74
C TRP A 436 27.94 -3.52 -8.32
N THR A 437 29.00 -4.09 -8.91
CA THR A 437 30.39 -3.64 -8.77
C THR A 437 30.80 -2.61 -9.82
N ALA A 438 30.12 -2.54 -10.98
CA ALA A 438 30.40 -1.63 -12.10
C ALA A 438 30.23 -0.14 -11.73
N GLU A 439 30.76 0.84 -12.46
CA GLU A 439 30.42 2.27 -12.22
C GLU A 439 28.91 2.54 -12.39
N PRO A 440 28.30 3.50 -11.65
CA PRO A 440 26.89 3.82 -11.82
C PRO A 440 26.71 4.50 -13.19
N ASP A 441 25.66 4.14 -13.91
CA ASP A 441 25.26 4.81 -15.15
C ASP A 441 24.00 5.66 -14.92
N VAL A 442 23.40 6.16 -15.99
CA VAL A 442 22.07 6.79 -15.97
C VAL A 442 21.08 5.83 -15.34
N LEU A 443 20.31 6.35 -14.38
CA LEU A 443 19.19 5.67 -13.75
C LEU A 443 18.11 5.30 -14.79
N GLY A 444 18.22 4.13 -15.40
CA GLY A 444 17.45 3.71 -16.57
C GLY A 444 16.23 2.83 -16.28
N ARG A 445 16.21 2.10 -15.16
CA ARG A 445 15.11 1.17 -14.84
C ARG A 445 14.28 1.67 -13.67
N ARG A 446 12.96 1.64 -13.84
CA ARG A 446 11.99 2.08 -12.84
C ARG A 446 11.06 0.95 -12.47
N VAL A 447 11.05 0.63 -11.18
CA VAL A 447 10.19 -0.41 -10.61
C VAL A 447 9.27 0.17 -9.54
N TYR A 448 8.03 -0.28 -9.53
CA TYR A 448 6.98 0.14 -8.61
C TYR A 448 6.63 -1.03 -7.68
N PRO A 449 7.10 -1.01 -6.42
CA PRO A 449 6.67 -1.97 -5.41
C PRO A 449 5.20 -1.74 -5.05
N LEU A 450 4.36 -2.74 -5.29
CA LEU A 450 2.94 -2.71 -4.95
C LEU A 450 2.75 -3.33 -3.57
N GLN A 451 2.16 -2.57 -2.64
CA GLN A 451 2.07 -2.96 -1.23
C GLN A 451 0.64 -3.27 -0.79
N ASN A 452 0.48 -4.26 0.09
CA ASN A 452 -0.81 -4.65 0.67
C ASN A 452 -1.16 -3.83 1.95
N TRP A 453 -2.24 -4.22 2.64
CA TRP A 453 -2.71 -3.54 3.87
C TRP A 453 -1.71 -3.56 5.04
N ARG A 454 -0.80 -4.55 5.08
CA ARG A 454 0.31 -4.63 6.06
C ARG A 454 1.56 -3.88 5.60
N ALA A 455 1.52 -3.29 4.41
CA ALA A 455 2.64 -2.72 3.69
C ALA A 455 3.70 -3.74 3.20
N ASP A 456 3.34 -5.02 3.12
CA ASP A 456 4.18 -6.02 2.46
C ASP A 456 4.24 -5.71 0.96
N VAL A 457 5.43 -5.74 0.35
CA VAL A 457 5.55 -5.69 -1.11
C VAL A 457 5.08 -7.02 -1.68
N VAL A 458 3.94 -7.03 -2.36
CA VAL A 458 3.29 -8.23 -2.90
C VAL A 458 3.53 -8.44 -4.40
N ALA A 459 3.89 -7.37 -5.10
CA ALA A 459 4.32 -7.43 -6.50
C ALA A 459 5.29 -6.29 -6.78
N VAL A 460 6.15 -6.46 -7.78
CA VAL A 460 7.03 -5.42 -8.31
C VAL A 460 6.72 -5.27 -9.78
N PHE A 461 6.21 -4.10 -10.17
CA PHE A 461 5.93 -3.77 -11.56
C PHE A 461 7.15 -3.08 -12.18
N ASP A 462 7.68 -3.59 -13.28
CA ASP A 462 8.74 -2.94 -14.02
C ASP A 462 8.14 -2.03 -15.10
N ALA A 463 8.21 -0.72 -14.89
CA ALA A 463 7.65 0.26 -15.81
C ALA A 463 8.46 0.40 -17.10
N SER A 464 9.72 -0.05 -17.12
CA SER A 464 10.56 -0.06 -18.32
C SER A 464 10.21 -1.24 -19.24
N GLU A 465 9.77 -2.36 -18.66
CA GLU A 465 9.37 -3.56 -19.40
C GLU A 465 7.86 -3.67 -19.62
N GLY A 466 7.05 -2.95 -18.81
CA GLY A 466 5.59 -2.98 -18.90
C GLY A 466 4.95 -4.23 -18.27
N VAL A 467 5.69 -4.97 -17.43
CA VAL A 467 5.25 -6.26 -16.88
C VAL A 467 5.34 -6.27 -15.35
N VAL A 468 4.57 -7.16 -14.71
CA VAL A 468 4.80 -7.54 -13.31
C VAL A 468 6.01 -8.46 -13.28
N ALA A 469 7.16 -7.92 -12.84
CA ALA A 469 8.42 -8.64 -12.86
C ALA A 469 8.46 -9.78 -11.83
N GLU A 470 7.94 -9.58 -10.64
CA GLU A 470 7.90 -10.59 -9.59
C GLU A 470 6.72 -10.36 -8.64
N ARG A 471 6.17 -11.45 -8.13
CA ARG A 471 5.21 -11.45 -7.02
C ARG A 471 5.91 -11.99 -5.78
N VAL A 472 5.50 -11.53 -4.61
CA VAL A 472 6.10 -12.01 -3.35
C VAL A 472 5.01 -12.29 -2.34
N LYS A 473 5.01 -13.54 -1.85
CA LYS A 473 4.23 -13.97 -0.71
C LYS A 473 5.11 -14.00 0.52
N TYR A 474 4.52 -13.91 1.70
CA TYR A 474 5.25 -14.05 2.97
C TYR A 474 4.55 -15.08 3.84
N SER A 475 5.34 -15.87 4.60
CA SER A 475 4.83 -16.49 5.82
C SER A 475 4.26 -15.42 6.75
N ALA A 476 3.46 -15.82 7.74
CA ALA A 476 2.81 -14.87 8.65
C ALA A 476 3.82 -13.91 9.32
N TYR A 477 5.02 -14.42 9.64
CA TYR A 477 6.10 -13.69 10.29
C TYR A 477 7.15 -13.11 9.34
N GLY A 478 6.97 -13.21 8.02
CA GLY A 478 7.76 -12.43 7.06
C GLY A 478 8.87 -13.16 6.33
N VAL A 479 8.98 -14.49 6.41
CA VAL A 479 9.82 -15.24 5.45
C VAL A 479 9.22 -15.09 4.05
N PRO A 480 9.93 -14.51 3.06
CA PRO A 480 9.41 -14.29 1.73
C PRO A 480 9.40 -15.58 0.91
N PHE A 481 8.56 -15.57 -0.11
CA PHE A 481 8.47 -16.56 -1.18
C PHE A 481 8.29 -15.75 -2.46
N CYS A 482 9.38 -15.60 -3.22
CA CYS A 482 9.37 -14.87 -4.48
C CYS A 482 8.85 -15.79 -5.57
N VAL A 483 7.86 -15.33 -6.32
CA VAL A 483 7.38 -15.99 -7.53
C VAL A 483 7.79 -15.13 -8.71
N SER A 484 8.66 -15.70 -9.52
CA SER A 484 9.13 -15.04 -10.73
C SER A 484 8.01 -15.02 -11.77
N ALA A 485 8.06 -14.10 -12.73
CA ALA A 485 7.13 -14.17 -13.86
C ALA A 485 7.27 -15.46 -14.70
N ALA A 486 8.40 -16.17 -14.60
CA ALA A 486 8.66 -17.44 -15.27
C ALA A 486 8.22 -18.69 -14.47
N ASP A 487 7.93 -18.51 -13.18
CA ASP A 487 7.44 -19.52 -12.24
C ASP A 487 5.90 -19.37 -12.24
N PHE A 488 5.30 -19.84 -13.33
CA PHE A 488 3.90 -19.59 -13.67
C PHE A 488 2.95 -20.48 -12.90
N ASP A 489 3.36 -21.72 -12.58
CA ASP A 489 2.58 -22.55 -11.68
C ASP A 489 2.87 -22.26 -10.19
N ALA A 490 3.84 -21.39 -9.93
CA ALA A 490 4.09 -20.78 -8.63
C ALA A 490 4.52 -21.79 -7.55
N ASP A 491 5.20 -22.87 -7.98
CA ASP A 491 5.72 -23.93 -7.11
C ASP A 491 7.11 -23.60 -6.52
N GLY A 492 7.75 -22.55 -7.04
CA GLY A 492 9.01 -22.01 -6.54
C GLY A 492 10.25 -22.44 -7.33
N ASP A 493 10.10 -23.20 -8.42
CA ASP A 493 11.14 -23.37 -9.44
C ASP A 493 10.68 -22.89 -10.83
N VAL A 494 11.53 -23.09 -11.85
CA VAL A 494 11.23 -22.68 -13.22
C VAL A 494 11.63 -23.84 -14.12
N ASP A 495 10.65 -24.61 -14.57
CA ASP A 495 10.86 -25.83 -15.32
C ASP A 495 9.80 -26.06 -16.43
N SER A 496 9.76 -27.27 -16.98
CA SER A 496 8.82 -27.58 -18.08
C SER A 496 7.33 -27.59 -17.67
N ALA A 497 7.03 -27.71 -16.38
CA ALA A 497 5.70 -27.60 -15.82
C ALA A 497 5.16 -26.18 -15.96
N ASP A 498 5.97 -25.17 -15.68
CA ASP A 498 5.60 -23.75 -15.89
C ASP A 498 5.23 -23.46 -17.33
N ASN A 499 6.07 -23.93 -18.26
CA ASN A 499 5.80 -23.74 -19.67
C ASN A 499 4.50 -24.44 -20.09
N SER A 500 4.22 -25.61 -19.51
CA SER A 500 2.96 -26.32 -19.76
C SER A 500 1.76 -25.56 -19.16
N ALA A 501 1.91 -25.00 -17.96
CA ALA A 501 0.88 -24.24 -17.27
C ALA A 501 0.57 -22.92 -17.99
N PHE A 502 1.59 -22.18 -18.45
CA PHE A 502 1.41 -20.95 -19.22
C PHE A 502 0.64 -21.22 -20.52
N TYR A 503 1.08 -22.18 -21.34
CA TYR A 503 0.39 -22.45 -22.61
C TYR A 503 -1.03 -22.99 -22.41
N ALA A 504 -1.29 -23.69 -21.30
CA ALA A 504 -2.64 -24.12 -20.95
C ALA A 504 -3.53 -22.91 -20.57
N ALA A 505 -3.02 -22.00 -19.74
CA ALA A 505 -3.72 -20.76 -19.37
C ALA A 505 -3.97 -19.86 -20.59
N HIS A 506 -2.95 -19.67 -21.43
CA HIS A 506 -3.03 -18.91 -22.69
C HIS A 506 -4.09 -19.47 -23.64
N GLY A 507 -4.08 -20.79 -23.86
CA GLY A 507 -5.07 -21.46 -24.71
C GLY A 507 -6.51 -21.42 -24.18
N ASN A 508 -6.69 -21.13 -22.89
CA ASN A 508 -7.99 -20.95 -22.25
C ASN A 508 -8.40 -19.48 -22.12
N GLU A 509 -7.61 -18.54 -22.63
CA GLU A 509 -7.80 -17.09 -22.45
C GLU A 509 -7.89 -16.72 -20.95
N ASP A 510 -7.13 -17.42 -20.09
CA ASP A 510 -7.09 -17.12 -18.66
C ASP A 510 -6.40 -15.77 -18.43
N PRO A 511 -7.00 -14.83 -17.67
CA PRO A 511 -6.36 -13.55 -17.35
C PRO A 511 -4.99 -13.65 -16.69
N SER A 512 -4.60 -14.80 -16.11
CA SER A 512 -3.24 -14.99 -15.59
C SER A 512 -2.18 -15.07 -16.68
N ALA A 513 -2.56 -15.37 -17.92
CA ALA A 513 -1.67 -15.46 -19.08
C ALA A 513 -1.49 -14.12 -19.83
N ASP A 514 -2.23 -13.07 -19.45
CA ASP A 514 -2.02 -11.69 -19.91
C ASP A 514 -0.79 -11.11 -19.16
N LEU A 515 0.40 -11.34 -19.72
CA LEU A 515 1.68 -10.98 -19.11
C LEU A 515 2.08 -9.54 -19.42
N ASN A 516 1.66 -9.01 -20.58
CA ASN A 516 1.94 -7.64 -20.98
C ASN A 516 0.92 -6.63 -20.42
N LEU A 517 -0.17 -7.13 -19.80
CA LEU A 517 -1.21 -6.38 -19.12
C LEU A 517 -1.93 -5.38 -20.02
N ASP A 518 -2.15 -5.76 -21.28
CA ASP A 518 -2.91 -4.96 -22.24
C ASP A 518 -4.42 -5.28 -22.24
N GLY A 519 -4.83 -6.28 -21.44
CA GLY A 519 -6.21 -6.67 -21.23
C GLY A 519 -6.73 -7.74 -22.19
N VAL A 520 -5.88 -8.26 -23.08
CA VAL A 520 -6.20 -9.41 -23.94
C VAL A 520 -5.11 -10.47 -23.86
N VAL A 521 -5.51 -11.74 -23.89
CA VAL A 521 -4.57 -12.86 -23.98
C VAL A 521 -4.28 -13.13 -25.45
N ASP A 522 -3.11 -12.71 -25.95
CA ASP A 522 -2.76 -12.76 -27.38
C ASP A 522 -1.30 -13.18 -27.65
N PHE A 523 -0.82 -12.97 -28.88
CA PHE A 523 0.53 -13.36 -29.27
C PHE A 523 1.63 -12.55 -28.56
N ASN A 524 1.34 -11.32 -28.13
CA ASN A 524 2.28 -10.47 -27.41
C ASN A 524 2.60 -11.06 -26.02
N ASP A 525 1.66 -11.77 -25.39
CA ASP A 525 1.92 -12.50 -24.15
C ASP A 525 2.89 -13.65 -24.33
N ILE A 526 2.80 -14.37 -25.45
CA ILE A 526 3.75 -15.44 -25.79
C ILE A 526 5.16 -14.85 -25.95
N LEU A 527 5.28 -13.66 -26.54
CA LEU A 527 6.58 -12.97 -26.65
C LEU A 527 7.13 -12.58 -25.28
N ALA A 528 6.28 -12.07 -24.38
CA ALA A 528 6.65 -11.76 -23.01
C ALA A 528 7.09 -13.04 -22.25
N TRP A 529 6.33 -14.13 -22.40
CA TRP A 529 6.63 -15.43 -21.80
C TRP A 529 7.99 -15.98 -22.23
N ILE A 530 8.28 -16.00 -23.54
CA ILE A 530 9.57 -16.46 -24.07
C ILE A 530 10.73 -15.65 -23.47
N GLY A 531 10.54 -14.36 -23.24
CA GLY A 531 11.53 -13.49 -22.60
C GLY A 531 11.82 -13.93 -21.16
N VAL A 532 10.77 -14.04 -20.33
CA VAL A 532 10.92 -14.35 -18.91
C VAL A 532 11.35 -15.81 -18.67
N TYR A 533 10.79 -16.77 -19.42
CA TYR A 533 11.10 -18.19 -19.27
C TYR A 533 12.55 -18.51 -19.65
N ASN A 534 13.06 -17.95 -20.76
CA ASN A 534 14.44 -18.16 -21.16
C ASN A 534 15.47 -17.48 -20.25
N ALA A 535 15.07 -16.47 -19.47
CA ALA A 535 15.94 -15.89 -18.46
C ALA A 535 16.24 -16.89 -17.32
N GLY A 536 15.32 -17.83 -17.05
CA GLY A 536 15.52 -18.92 -16.09
C GLY A 536 15.81 -18.47 -14.66
N GLU A 537 15.46 -17.22 -14.31
CA GLU A 537 15.69 -16.68 -12.98
C GLU A 537 14.62 -17.18 -12.01
N THR A 538 14.98 -18.16 -11.18
CA THR A 538 14.10 -18.73 -10.17
C THR A 538 13.96 -17.83 -8.95
N GLY A 539 12.85 -18.02 -8.22
CA GLY A 539 12.59 -17.41 -6.93
C GLY A 539 12.60 -18.46 -5.81
N GLY A 540 11.44 -18.62 -5.18
CA GLY A 540 11.18 -19.59 -4.13
C GLY A 540 11.32 -19.04 -2.71
N ARG A 541 11.24 -19.95 -1.75
CA ARG A 541 11.24 -19.64 -0.32
C ARG A 541 12.57 -19.02 0.12
N SER A 542 12.49 -17.99 0.97
CA SER A 542 13.60 -17.17 1.48
C SER A 542 14.20 -16.18 0.47
N ALA A 543 13.81 -16.25 -0.81
CA ALA A 543 14.13 -15.22 -1.79
C ALA A 543 13.09 -14.11 -1.69
N LEU A 544 13.54 -12.87 -1.47
CA LEU A 544 12.66 -11.69 -1.60
C LEU A 544 12.49 -11.28 -3.06
N SER A 545 13.57 -11.38 -3.83
CA SER A 545 13.66 -10.79 -5.16
C SER A 545 14.75 -11.48 -5.96
N ARG A 546 14.59 -11.50 -7.28
CA ARG A 546 15.56 -12.07 -8.22
C ARG A 546 16.79 -11.18 -8.39
N ALA A 547 17.86 -11.76 -8.92
CA ALA A 547 19.13 -11.04 -9.11
C ALA A 547 19.05 -9.93 -10.17
N SER A 548 18.12 -10.01 -11.12
CA SER A 548 17.83 -8.90 -12.05
C SER A 548 17.14 -7.74 -11.33
N ILE A 549 16.09 -7.99 -10.55
CA ILE A 549 15.26 -6.95 -9.92
C ILE A 549 15.89 -6.38 -8.65
N ARG A 550 16.37 -7.23 -7.75
CA ARG A 550 17.01 -6.88 -6.46
C ARG A 550 16.19 -5.91 -5.61
N ASN A 551 14.89 -6.12 -5.56
CA ASN A 551 14.06 -5.43 -4.60
C ASN A 551 14.54 -5.75 -3.17
N ARG A 552 14.70 -4.69 -2.37
CA ARG A 552 15.17 -4.78 -0.96
C ARG A 552 14.07 -4.45 0.04
N ILE A 553 12.91 -4.04 -0.44
CA ILE A 553 11.76 -3.69 0.39
C ILE A 553 10.79 -4.85 0.36
N GLY A 554 10.55 -5.47 1.51
CA GLY A 554 9.73 -6.68 1.56
C GLY A 554 8.62 -6.58 2.60
N TYR A 555 8.64 -7.55 3.52
CA TYR A 555 7.70 -7.68 4.63
C TYR A 555 7.56 -6.38 5.43
N ALA A 556 6.32 -5.92 5.63
CA ALA A 556 5.98 -4.67 6.34
C ALA A 556 6.78 -3.42 5.89
N GLY A 557 7.22 -3.38 4.64
CA GLY A 557 8.07 -2.31 4.08
C GLY A 557 9.52 -2.30 4.60
N TYR A 558 9.95 -3.35 5.29
CA TYR A 558 11.28 -3.43 5.87
C TYR A 558 12.38 -3.68 4.85
N GLN A 559 13.61 -3.27 5.21
CA GLN A 559 14.81 -3.49 4.40
C GLN A 559 15.34 -4.91 4.60
N HIS A 560 15.12 -5.79 3.63
CA HIS A 560 15.66 -7.14 3.61
C HIS A 560 17.17 -7.12 3.37
N ASP A 561 17.89 -8.01 4.05
CA ASP A 561 19.32 -8.22 3.81
C ASP A 561 19.56 -9.51 3.02
N PRO A 562 19.76 -9.44 1.70
CA PRO A 562 19.94 -10.63 0.87
C PRO A 562 21.26 -11.37 1.16
N SER A 563 22.22 -10.77 1.89
CA SER A 563 23.45 -11.45 2.29
C SER A 563 23.26 -12.40 3.49
N LEU A 564 22.10 -12.33 4.16
CA LEU A 564 21.80 -13.04 5.41
C LEU A 564 20.71 -14.11 5.24
N THR A 565 20.70 -14.80 4.10
CA THR A 565 19.72 -15.85 3.75
C THR A 565 20.17 -17.27 4.14
N GLY A 566 21.40 -17.44 4.66
CA GLY A 566 21.92 -18.71 5.16
C GLY A 566 22.39 -19.68 4.08
N SER A 567 22.95 -20.82 4.50
CA SER A 567 23.53 -21.83 3.59
C SER A 567 22.53 -22.91 3.13
N ALA A 568 21.24 -22.78 3.41
CA ALA A 568 20.21 -23.73 3.00
C ALA A 568 18.85 -23.03 2.80
N GLN A 569 18.28 -23.18 1.60
CA GLN A 569 16.94 -22.72 1.20
C GLN A 569 15.85 -23.26 2.16
N ALA A 570 16.06 -24.48 2.68
CA ALA A 570 15.28 -25.13 3.73
C ALA A 570 15.00 -24.25 4.97
N SER A 571 15.98 -23.45 5.39
CA SER A 571 15.92 -22.81 6.71
C SER A 571 15.01 -21.60 6.79
N GLY A 572 14.56 -21.03 5.66
CA GLY A 572 13.68 -19.87 5.70
C GLY A 572 14.34 -18.62 6.26
N GLN A 573 15.66 -18.53 6.28
CA GLN A 573 16.36 -17.42 6.93
C GLN A 573 16.12 -16.13 6.16
N SER A 574 15.53 -15.16 6.84
CA SER A 574 15.29 -13.84 6.28
C SER A 574 15.37 -12.82 7.40
N LYS A 575 16.31 -11.88 7.24
CA LYS A 575 16.57 -10.84 8.23
C LYS A 575 16.28 -9.48 7.63
N TYR A 576 15.64 -8.66 8.44
CA TYR A 576 15.20 -7.32 8.06
C TYR A 576 15.82 -6.28 8.97
N HIS A 577 16.43 -5.25 8.39
CA HIS A 577 16.89 -4.08 9.13
C HIS A 577 15.71 -3.13 9.34
N VAL A 578 15.35 -2.93 10.61
CA VAL A 578 14.23 -2.09 11.01
C VAL A 578 14.74 -1.02 11.97
N ARG A 579 15.41 -0.01 11.39
CA ARG A 579 15.95 1.16 12.09
C ARG A 579 16.79 0.79 13.32
N HIS A 580 16.18 0.67 14.50
CA HIS A 580 16.85 0.38 15.76
C HIS A 580 17.22 -1.09 15.98
N ARG A 581 16.55 -2.01 15.28
CA ARG A 581 16.73 -3.46 15.49
C ARG A 581 16.81 -4.21 14.16
N VAL A 582 17.36 -5.43 14.23
CA VAL A 582 17.28 -6.40 13.15
C VAL A 582 16.24 -7.45 13.54
N TYR A 583 15.27 -7.66 12.67
CA TYR A 583 14.22 -8.65 12.82
C TYR A 583 14.63 -9.94 12.12
N ASP A 584 14.51 -11.07 12.80
CA ASP A 584 14.70 -12.40 12.20
C ASP A 584 13.34 -13.07 12.02
N ALA A 585 12.87 -13.10 10.77
CA ALA A 585 11.57 -13.65 10.41
C ALA A 585 11.53 -15.18 10.56
N SER A 586 12.68 -15.86 10.48
CA SER A 586 12.76 -17.34 10.54
C SER A 586 12.43 -17.90 11.92
N ILE A 587 12.56 -17.06 12.96
CA ILE A 587 12.28 -17.37 14.37
C ILE A 587 11.34 -16.35 15.03
N GLY A 588 10.74 -15.45 14.23
CA GLY A 588 9.72 -14.49 14.64
C GLY A 588 10.11 -13.55 15.77
N ARG A 589 11.37 -13.10 15.82
CA ARG A 589 11.86 -12.28 16.94
C ARG A 589 12.99 -11.33 16.59
N TRP A 590 13.22 -10.35 17.46
CA TRP A 590 14.33 -9.40 17.33
C TRP A 590 15.68 -10.03 17.71
N THR A 591 16.76 -9.60 17.06
CA THR A 591 18.13 -10.07 17.37
C THR A 591 18.72 -9.44 18.64
N ARG A 592 18.06 -8.42 19.21
CA ARG A 592 18.45 -7.72 20.45
C ARG A 592 17.22 -7.33 21.25
N ARG A 593 17.44 -7.03 22.53
CA ARG A 593 16.41 -6.44 23.40
C ARG A 593 15.89 -5.12 22.84
N ASP A 594 14.61 -4.86 23.07
CA ASP A 594 14.00 -3.56 22.83
C ASP A 594 14.78 -2.46 23.57
N PRO A 595 15.30 -1.43 22.88
CA PRO A 595 15.96 -0.30 23.51
C PRO A 595 15.08 0.46 24.52
N LEU A 596 13.75 0.43 24.35
CA LEU A 596 12.80 1.05 25.28
C LEU A 596 12.43 0.12 26.45
N GLY A 597 12.85 -1.15 26.41
CA GLY A 597 12.55 -2.14 27.44
C GLY A 597 11.13 -2.71 27.32
N TYR A 598 10.42 -2.82 28.43
CA TYR A 598 9.13 -3.52 28.53
C TYR A 598 7.92 -2.65 28.12
N VAL A 599 8.04 -1.83 27.09
CA VAL A 599 6.98 -0.88 26.68
C VAL A 599 5.81 -1.54 25.96
N ASP A 600 6.06 -2.66 25.28
CA ASP A 600 5.10 -3.36 24.41
C ASP A 600 4.85 -4.81 24.84
N GLY A 601 5.41 -5.24 25.97
CA GLY A 601 5.17 -6.56 26.53
C GLY A 601 6.19 -7.00 27.58
N MET A 602 5.99 -8.19 28.12
CA MET A 602 6.93 -8.81 29.07
C MET A 602 8.15 -9.46 28.39
N SER A 603 8.11 -9.60 27.06
CA SER A 603 9.22 -10.10 26.26
C SER A 603 9.82 -8.98 25.42
N VAL A 604 11.06 -8.61 25.73
CA VAL A 604 11.81 -7.56 25.02
C VAL A 604 12.37 -8.03 23.65
N TYR A 605 12.06 -9.26 23.23
CA TYR A 605 12.44 -9.83 21.94
C TYR A 605 11.25 -10.15 21.05
N GLU A 606 10.03 -10.12 21.59
CA GLU A 606 8.83 -10.53 20.86
C GLU A 606 8.54 -9.57 19.70
N TYR A 607 8.15 -10.13 18.57
CA TYR A 607 7.69 -9.34 17.43
C TYR A 607 6.18 -9.10 17.55
N VAL A 608 5.79 -7.82 17.64
CA VAL A 608 4.41 -7.31 17.58
C VAL A 608 3.38 -8.09 18.41
N ALA A 609 3.76 -8.48 19.63
CA ALA A 609 2.93 -9.27 20.56
C ALA A 609 2.39 -10.59 19.97
N SER A 610 3.13 -11.20 19.02
CA SER A 610 2.71 -12.40 18.29
C SER A 610 1.43 -12.19 17.45
N ARG A 611 1.18 -10.97 16.97
CA ARG A 611 0.01 -10.60 16.14
C ARG A 611 0.41 -10.08 14.74
N PRO A 612 1.25 -10.79 13.97
CA PRO A 612 1.87 -10.26 12.75
C PRO A 612 0.89 -10.06 11.57
N MET A 613 -0.36 -10.54 11.69
CA MET A 613 -1.39 -10.28 10.69
C MET A 613 -2.09 -8.92 10.86
N ASN A 614 -2.02 -8.34 12.06
CA ASN A 614 -2.72 -7.09 12.39
C ASN A 614 -1.79 -5.97 12.87
N ALA A 615 -0.48 -6.21 12.90
CA ALA A 615 0.47 -5.26 13.46
C ALA A 615 1.82 -5.33 12.78
N THR A 616 2.47 -4.18 12.71
CA THR A 616 3.86 -4.02 12.25
C THR A 616 4.64 -3.20 13.29
N ASP A 617 5.96 -3.19 13.23
CA ASP A 617 6.80 -2.32 14.05
C ASP A 617 7.73 -1.53 13.12
N PRO A 618 7.34 -0.37 12.60
CA PRO A 618 8.18 0.39 11.67
C PRO A 618 9.45 0.91 12.34
N ARG A 619 9.47 1.12 13.66
CA ARG A 619 10.62 1.72 14.33
C ARG A 619 11.58 0.68 14.89
N GLY A 620 11.15 -0.57 15.02
CA GLY A 620 11.84 -1.55 15.84
C GLY A 620 11.83 -1.15 17.31
N LEU A 621 10.75 -0.53 17.80
CA LEU A 621 10.61 -0.03 19.18
C LEU A 621 9.23 -0.23 19.81
N ALA A 622 8.18 -0.44 18.99
CA ALA A 622 6.82 -0.61 19.48
C ALA A 622 5.90 -1.14 18.37
N SER A 623 4.99 -2.03 18.75
CA SER A 623 3.92 -2.49 17.88
C SER A 623 2.98 -1.34 17.47
N ALA A 624 2.79 -1.16 16.17
CA ALA A 624 1.76 -0.33 15.56
C ALA A 624 0.63 -1.24 15.05
N ALA A 625 -0.58 -1.05 15.59
CA ALA A 625 -1.76 -1.75 15.09
C ALA A 625 -2.11 -1.27 13.68
N CYS A 626 -2.44 -2.20 12.79
CA CYS A 626 -2.96 -1.90 11.47
C CYS A 626 -4.49 -1.71 11.60
N GLY A 627 -4.94 -0.46 11.57
CA GLY A 627 -6.36 -0.11 11.68
C GLY A 627 -6.79 0.85 10.58
N GLY A 628 -7.62 0.37 9.65
CA GLY A 628 -8.26 1.14 8.58
C GLY A 628 -7.30 1.61 7.48
N ALA A 629 -7.55 1.19 6.23
CA ALA A 629 -6.86 1.55 4.98
C ALA A 629 -5.34 1.25 4.87
N SER A 630 -4.57 1.28 5.96
CA SER A 630 -3.15 0.90 6.04
C SER A 630 -2.72 0.79 7.51
N CYS A 631 -1.50 0.32 7.78
CA CYS A 631 -0.87 0.49 9.09
C CYS A 631 -0.47 1.97 9.30
N ALA A 632 -1.43 2.90 9.36
CA ALA A 632 -1.11 4.30 9.63
C ALA A 632 -0.49 4.41 11.04
N THR A 633 0.69 5.02 11.16
CA THR A 633 1.24 5.34 12.47
C THR A 633 0.26 6.26 13.18
N ALA A 634 -0.31 5.81 14.29
CA ALA A 634 -0.96 6.72 15.23
C ALA A 634 0.11 7.77 15.62
N ALA A 635 -0.02 8.98 15.08
CA ALA A 635 0.74 10.11 15.59
C ALA A 635 0.44 10.22 17.10
N PRO A 636 1.41 10.55 17.95
CA PRO A 636 1.11 10.81 19.36
C PRO A 636 0.03 11.89 19.42
N VAL A 637 -1.06 11.57 20.13
CA VAL A 637 -2.20 12.46 20.35
C VAL A 637 -1.69 13.77 20.95
N GLY A 638 -1.47 14.77 20.08
CA GLY A 638 -1.26 16.17 20.41
C GLY A 638 -2.48 17.02 20.05
N THR A 639 -3.62 16.40 19.77
CA THR A 639 -4.87 17.11 19.53
C THR A 639 -5.49 17.53 20.87
N THR A 640 -5.34 18.81 21.19
CA THR A 640 -6.26 19.52 22.08
C THR A 640 -7.70 19.27 21.63
N LEU A 641 -8.41 18.44 22.38
CA LEU A 641 -9.86 18.26 22.28
C LEU A 641 -10.54 19.62 22.48
N TRP A 642 -11.24 20.09 21.47
CA TRP A 642 -12.33 21.06 21.64
C TRP A 642 -13.65 20.26 21.64
N PRO A 643 -14.58 20.51 22.57
CA PRO A 643 -15.85 19.81 22.61
C PRO A 643 -16.70 20.12 21.36
N ASP A 644 -17.28 19.06 20.81
CA ASP A 644 -18.10 18.97 19.61
C ASP A 644 -19.50 19.58 19.87
N ASP A 645 -19.84 20.66 19.16
CA ASP A 645 -21.21 21.16 18.99
C ASP A 645 -21.80 20.53 17.73
N SER A 646 -22.52 19.42 17.88
CA SER A 646 -23.21 18.77 16.76
C SER A 646 -24.47 19.57 16.34
N PRO A 647 -24.68 19.89 15.04
CA PRO A 647 -25.96 20.40 14.55
C PRO A 647 -27.01 19.26 14.40
N PRO A 648 -28.33 19.58 14.48
CA PRO A 648 -29.39 18.57 14.49
C PRO A 648 -29.59 17.89 13.12
N VAL A 649 -29.95 16.61 13.20
CA VAL A 649 -30.23 15.69 12.09
C VAL A 649 -31.44 16.14 11.26
N CYS A 650 -31.26 16.28 9.94
CA CYS A 650 -32.35 16.28 8.96
C CYS A 650 -32.53 14.85 8.41
N ARG A 651 -33.77 14.33 8.44
CA ARG A 651 -34.15 13.05 7.80
C ARG A 651 -34.23 13.23 6.28
N GLU A 652 -33.60 12.34 5.52
CA GLU A 652 -33.83 12.21 4.06
C GLU A 652 -35.08 11.39 3.74
N VAL A 653 -35.74 11.76 2.64
CA VAL A 653 -36.86 11.06 1.99
C VAL A 653 -36.29 10.08 0.93
N PRO A 654 -36.85 8.87 0.73
CA PRO A 654 -36.30 7.89 -0.21
C PRO A 654 -36.41 8.34 -1.69
N GLN A 655 -35.38 8.03 -2.50
CA GLN A 655 -35.41 8.15 -3.96
C GLN A 655 -36.10 6.94 -4.63
N PRO A 656 -36.75 7.09 -5.80
CA PRO A 656 -37.49 6.01 -6.46
C PRO A 656 -36.59 5.02 -7.23
N PRO A 657 -37.02 3.76 -7.42
CA PRO A 657 -36.21 2.66 -7.96
C PRO A 657 -36.00 2.69 -9.49
N SER A 658 -34.93 2.02 -9.94
CA SER A 658 -34.56 1.78 -11.35
C SER A 658 -35.53 0.82 -12.07
N ILE A 659 -35.72 1.03 -13.39
CA ILE A 659 -36.69 0.30 -14.23
C ILE A 659 -35.97 -0.81 -15.03
N PRO A 660 -36.39 -2.09 -14.94
CA PRO A 660 -35.83 -3.19 -15.73
C PRO A 660 -36.16 -3.10 -17.24
N PRO A 661 -35.37 -3.77 -18.11
CA PRO A 661 -35.55 -3.74 -19.57
C PRO A 661 -36.91 -4.29 -20.00
N GLY A 662 -37.59 -3.57 -20.93
CA GLY A 662 -38.91 -3.93 -21.46
C GLY A 662 -40.11 -3.32 -20.72
N GLN A 663 -39.93 -2.60 -19.61
CA GLN A 663 -41.03 -1.90 -18.95
C GLN A 663 -41.37 -0.53 -19.58
N PRO A 664 -42.65 -0.11 -19.59
CA PRO A 664 -43.05 1.18 -20.14
C PRO A 664 -42.46 2.34 -19.34
N CYS A 665 -42.01 3.39 -20.04
CA CYS A 665 -41.46 4.59 -19.40
C CYS A 665 -42.47 5.19 -18.40
N PRO A 666 -42.13 5.32 -17.10
CA PRO A 666 -43.08 5.65 -16.06
C PRO A 666 -43.64 7.07 -16.16
N VAL A 667 -43.00 7.98 -16.91
CA VAL A 667 -43.49 9.36 -17.09
C VAL A 667 -44.88 9.41 -17.73
N PHE A 668 -45.24 8.42 -18.55
CA PHE A 668 -46.54 8.38 -19.22
C PHE A 668 -47.55 7.42 -18.57
N THR A 669 -47.15 6.62 -17.58
CA THR A 669 -48.07 5.71 -16.83
C THR A 669 -49.15 6.45 -16.04
N ARG A 670 -49.02 7.77 -15.84
CA ARG A 670 -49.99 8.63 -15.15
C ARG A 670 -50.79 9.56 -16.06
N CYS A 671 -50.63 9.46 -17.38
CA CYS A 671 -51.35 10.33 -18.30
C CYS A 671 -52.82 9.97 -18.40
N ARG A 672 -53.69 10.97 -18.19
CA ARG A 672 -55.15 10.81 -18.25
C ARG A 672 -55.73 11.00 -19.66
N GLY A 673 -54.95 11.50 -20.61
CA GLY A 673 -55.33 11.70 -22.02
C GLY A 673 -54.41 10.94 -22.99
N ASN A 674 -54.65 11.05 -24.31
CA ASN A 674 -53.77 10.51 -25.34
C ASN A 674 -52.38 11.15 -25.28
N VAL A 675 -51.33 10.36 -25.50
CA VAL A 675 -49.97 10.87 -25.74
C VAL A 675 -49.88 11.32 -27.19
N GLU A 676 -49.40 12.53 -27.43
CA GLU A 676 -49.21 13.09 -28.77
C GLU A 676 -47.83 13.75 -28.90
N GLN A 677 -47.41 13.99 -30.15
CA GLN A 677 -46.18 14.72 -30.44
C GLN A 677 -46.26 16.13 -29.85
N ASP A 678 -45.20 16.56 -29.18
CA ASP A 678 -45.08 17.93 -28.72
C ASP A 678 -44.82 18.86 -29.93
N PRO A 679 -45.71 19.80 -30.28
CA PRO A 679 -45.51 20.72 -31.40
C PRO A 679 -44.28 21.62 -31.24
N LEU A 680 -43.78 21.80 -30.01
CA LEU A 680 -42.55 22.56 -29.73
C LEU A 680 -41.27 21.74 -29.97
N TYR A 681 -41.39 20.42 -30.04
CA TYR A 681 -40.27 19.48 -30.21
C TYR A 681 -40.63 18.41 -31.25
N PRO A 682 -40.67 18.77 -32.55
CA PRO A 682 -40.95 17.81 -33.62
C PRO A 682 -39.95 16.64 -33.61
N PRO A 683 -40.29 15.49 -34.21
CA PRO A 683 -39.38 14.35 -34.32
C PRO A 683 -38.06 14.80 -34.96
N ASN A 684 -36.95 14.40 -34.35
CA ASN A 684 -35.62 14.83 -34.80
C ASN A 684 -35.25 14.07 -36.07
N ALA A 685 -35.55 14.63 -37.25
CA ALA A 685 -35.12 14.03 -38.51
C ALA A 685 -33.62 14.21 -38.78
N ASP A 686 -32.98 15.24 -38.20
CA ASP A 686 -31.63 15.69 -38.58
C ASP A 686 -30.68 15.92 -37.39
N GLY A 687 -30.94 15.34 -36.21
CA GLY A 687 -30.09 15.56 -35.05
C GLY A 687 -30.06 14.40 -34.07
N GLY A 688 -29.00 13.58 -34.14
CA GLY A 688 -28.70 12.67 -33.06
C GLY A 688 -27.64 11.59 -33.28
N CYS A 689 -27.26 11.25 -34.51
CA CYS A 689 -26.22 10.24 -34.71
C CYS A 689 -24.82 10.80 -34.41
N GLY A 690 -24.45 10.78 -33.12
CA GLY A 690 -23.11 11.13 -32.64
C GLY A 690 -22.81 12.63 -32.44
N ALA A 691 -23.79 13.54 -32.37
CA ALA A 691 -23.49 14.96 -32.18
C ALA A 691 -23.17 15.34 -30.71
N GLY A 692 -21.91 15.09 -30.29
CA GLY A 692 -21.30 15.67 -29.09
C GLY A 692 -20.53 14.68 -28.20
N ILE A 693 -19.28 15.06 -27.87
CA ILE A 693 -18.28 14.42 -26.94
C ILE A 693 -17.99 12.91 -27.08
N LEU A 694 -18.75 12.15 -27.88
CA LEU A 694 -18.61 10.70 -28.03
C LEU A 694 -18.25 10.24 -29.46
N GLU A 695 -17.97 11.16 -30.38
CA GLU A 695 -17.45 10.85 -31.74
C GLU A 695 -16.15 10.00 -31.76
N PRO A 696 -15.27 10.00 -30.72
CA PRO A 696 -14.13 9.09 -30.69
C PRO A 696 -14.47 7.63 -30.33
N ILE A 697 -15.68 7.37 -29.80
CA ILE A 697 -16.07 6.06 -29.26
C ILE A 697 -17.14 5.39 -30.14
N ILE A 698 -17.95 6.17 -30.86
CA ILE A 698 -19.00 5.66 -31.75
C ILE A 698 -18.80 6.26 -33.15
N PRO A 699 -17.98 5.64 -34.01
CA PRO A 699 -17.77 6.14 -35.35
C PRO A 699 -19.06 5.96 -36.17
N ASN A 700 -19.51 7.02 -36.86
CA ASN A 700 -20.55 6.94 -37.88
C ASN A 700 -20.11 6.11 -39.11
N PHE A 701 -18.80 5.82 -39.19
CA PHE A 701 -18.12 5.10 -40.27
C PHE A 701 -17.04 4.15 -39.73
N PRO A 702 -17.39 3.09 -38.97
CA PRO A 702 -16.38 2.11 -38.58
C PRO A 702 -15.86 1.43 -39.85
N LEU A 703 -14.55 1.51 -40.08
CA LEU A 703 -13.88 0.96 -41.27
C LEU A 703 -14.42 1.46 -42.63
N GLY A 704 -15.05 2.65 -42.65
CA GLY A 704 -15.65 3.24 -43.86
C GLY A 704 -17.08 2.78 -44.18
N LEU A 705 -17.70 1.99 -43.29
CA LEU A 705 -19.05 1.44 -43.47
C LEU A 705 -20.12 2.39 -42.93
N ASN A 706 -21.13 2.70 -43.74
CA ASN A 706 -22.07 3.79 -43.44
C ASN A 706 -23.26 3.34 -42.56
N PHE A 707 -23.04 3.23 -41.25
CA PHE A 707 -24.11 2.97 -40.27
C PHE A 707 -24.91 4.21 -39.88
N PHE A 708 -24.49 5.40 -40.36
CA PHE A 708 -25.18 6.67 -40.13
C PHE A 708 -26.66 6.64 -40.53
N ARG A 709 -27.00 5.92 -41.61
CA ARG A 709 -28.41 5.74 -42.02
C ARG A 709 -29.23 5.05 -40.94
N CYS A 710 -28.76 3.91 -40.43
CA CYS A 710 -29.48 3.11 -39.44
C CYS A 710 -29.65 3.87 -38.12
N CYS A 711 -28.60 4.54 -37.69
CA CYS A 711 -28.58 5.33 -36.47
C CYS A 711 -29.54 6.53 -36.54
N ARG A 712 -29.60 7.22 -37.69
CA ARG A 712 -30.58 8.29 -37.92
C ARG A 712 -32.03 7.78 -37.88
N GLU A 713 -32.29 6.61 -38.50
CA GLU A 713 -33.61 5.99 -38.48
C GLU A 713 -34.02 5.56 -37.06
N HIS A 714 -33.05 5.11 -36.25
CA HIS A 714 -33.26 4.75 -34.84
C HIS A 714 -33.61 5.95 -33.94
N ASP A 715 -32.87 7.05 -34.05
CA ASP A 715 -33.16 8.31 -33.34
C ASP A 715 -34.52 8.89 -33.72
N LEU A 716 -34.88 8.80 -35.01
CA LEU A 716 -36.19 9.17 -35.48
C LEU A 716 -37.26 8.31 -34.81
N CYS A 717 -37.06 6.99 -34.73
CA CYS A 717 -37.97 6.08 -34.05
C CYS A 717 -38.13 6.44 -32.56
N TYR A 718 -37.03 6.71 -31.85
CA TYR A 718 -37.04 7.12 -30.44
C TYR A 718 -37.74 8.46 -30.18
N SER A 719 -37.75 9.37 -31.17
CA SER A 719 -38.36 10.70 -31.07
C SER A 719 -39.81 10.77 -31.56
N THR A 720 -40.37 9.66 -32.06
CA THR A 720 -41.80 9.54 -32.38
C THR A 720 -42.61 9.02 -31.20
N CYS A 721 -43.74 9.64 -30.93
CA CYS A 721 -44.57 9.28 -29.77
C CYS A 721 -45.35 7.99 -29.99
N ASN A 722 -44.99 6.96 -29.24
CA ASN A 722 -45.61 5.66 -29.37
C ASN A 722 -46.83 5.50 -28.46
N THR A 723 -48.00 5.69 -29.07
CA THR A 723 -49.31 5.57 -28.42
C THR A 723 -49.61 4.11 -28.11
N LYS A 724 -49.94 3.80 -26.85
CA LYS A 724 -50.32 2.46 -26.35
C LYS A 724 -49.16 1.47 -26.14
N GLY A 725 -48.28 1.80 -25.18
CA GLY A 725 -47.51 0.83 -24.39
C GLY A 725 -46.61 -0.12 -25.18
N GLU A 726 -45.30 0.08 -25.03
CA GLU A 726 -44.22 -0.78 -25.56
C GLU A 726 -43.90 -0.57 -27.05
N ARG A 727 -42.97 0.34 -27.34
CA ARG A 727 -42.39 0.41 -28.68
C ARG A 727 -40.90 0.83 -28.66
N GLN A 728 -40.14 0.38 -27.65
CA GLN A 728 -38.67 0.39 -27.71
C GLN A 728 -38.18 -0.81 -28.53
N GLY A 729 -38.68 -2.01 -28.23
CA GLY A 729 -38.27 -3.26 -28.88
C GLY A 729 -38.28 -3.21 -30.42
N PRO A 730 -39.39 -2.79 -31.07
CA PRO A 730 -39.43 -2.65 -32.52
C PRO A 730 -38.42 -1.64 -33.09
N CYS A 731 -38.17 -0.51 -32.40
CA CYS A 731 -37.16 0.45 -32.84
C CYS A 731 -35.75 -0.17 -32.79
N ASP A 732 -35.45 -0.88 -31.71
CA ASP A 732 -34.16 -1.55 -31.53
C ASP A 732 -34.00 -2.71 -32.52
N ASP A 733 -35.06 -3.46 -32.79
CA ASP A 733 -35.10 -4.55 -33.78
C ASP A 733 -34.88 -4.05 -35.21
N ASP A 734 -35.52 -2.94 -35.59
CA ASP A 734 -35.36 -2.33 -36.91
C ASP A 734 -33.95 -1.73 -37.08
N PHE A 735 -33.36 -1.18 -36.00
CA PHE A 735 -31.97 -0.75 -35.99
C PHE A 735 -31.01 -1.92 -36.18
N CYS A 736 -31.18 -3.02 -35.42
CA CYS A 736 -30.36 -4.22 -35.56
C CYS A 736 -30.44 -4.79 -36.99
N LYS A 737 -31.64 -4.90 -37.55
CA LYS A 737 -31.83 -5.36 -38.94
C LYS A 737 -31.11 -4.46 -39.93
N CYS A 738 -31.26 -3.15 -39.81
CA CYS A 738 -30.59 -2.20 -40.70
C CYS A 738 -29.05 -2.34 -40.66
N LEU A 739 -28.47 -2.56 -39.47
CA LEU A 739 -27.02 -2.77 -39.33
C LEU A 739 -26.57 -4.06 -40.04
N HIS A 740 -27.26 -5.18 -39.83
CA HIS A 740 -26.92 -6.45 -40.47
C HIS A 740 -27.16 -6.41 -41.99
N GLU A 741 -28.25 -5.80 -42.48
CA GLU A 741 -28.49 -5.58 -43.92
C GLU A 741 -27.40 -4.71 -44.56
N THR A 742 -26.80 -3.78 -43.81
CA THR A 742 -25.65 -2.99 -44.30
C THR A 742 -24.41 -3.86 -44.50
N CYS A 743 -24.29 -4.97 -43.75
CA CYS A 743 -23.16 -5.89 -43.81
C CYS A 743 -23.29 -6.99 -44.87
N GLU A 744 -24.49 -7.29 -45.37
CA GLU A 744 -24.74 -8.38 -46.33
C GLU A 744 -24.07 -8.18 -47.71
N PHE A 745 -23.65 -6.95 -48.05
CA PHE A 745 -23.00 -6.61 -49.32
C PHE A 745 -21.45 -6.73 -49.30
N LEU A 746 -20.87 -7.21 -48.20
CA LEU A 746 -19.41 -7.35 -48.01
C LEU A 746 -18.99 -8.82 -48.02
N GLU A 747 -18.02 -9.20 -48.85
CA GLU A 747 -17.49 -10.57 -48.91
C GLU A 747 -16.19 -10.74 -48.09
N GLY A 748 -15.97 -11.96 -47.57
CA GLY A 748 -14.74 -12.33 -46.87
C GLY A 748 -14.58 -11.72 -45.46
N LEU A 749 -13.33 -11.52 -45.04
CA LEU A 749 -12.97 -11.06 -43.68
C LEU A 749 -13.67 -9.73 -43.29
N LEU A 750 -13.91 -8.85 -44.26
CA LEU A 750 -14.55 -7.55 -44.03
C LEU A 750 -16.05 -7.68 -43.72
N GLY A 751 -16.74 -8.66 -44.31
CA GLY A 751 -18.13 -8.98 -43.99
C GLY A 751 -18.29 -9.57 -42.59
N VAL A 752 -17.39 -10.47 -42.20
CA VAL A 752 -17.35 -11.05 -40.84
C VAL A 752 -17.09 -9.95 -39.79
N MET A 753 -16.14 -9.05 -40.05
CA MET A 753 -15.88 -7.91 -39.17
C MET A 753 -17.06 -6.93 -39.07
N CYS A 754 -17.79 -6.69 -40.17
CA CYS A 754 -18.98 -5.86 -40.16
C CYS A 754 -20.09 -6.48 -39.31
N ASP A 755 -20.32 -7.79 -39.44
CA ASP A 755 -21.39 -8.50 -38.73
C ASP A 755 -21.13 -8.58 -37.21
N ILE A 756 -19.86 -8.74 -36.81
CA ILE A 756 -19.43 -8.66 -35.40
C ILE A 756 -19.72 -7.27 -34.82
N LEU A 757 -19.41 -6.21 -35.56
CA LEU A 757 -19.71 -4.83 -35.15
C LEU A 757 -21.22 -4.56 -35.09
N ALA A 758 -22.00 -5.01 -36.08
CA ALA A 758 -23.45 -4.90 -36.08
C ALA A 758 -24.08 -5.58 -34.84
N THR A 759 -23.58 -6.76 -34.48
CA THR A 759 -24.01 -7.52 -33.30
C THR A 759 -23.68 -6.78 -31.99
N ALA A 760 -22.48 -6.20 -31.88
CA ALA A 760 -22.07 -5.43 -30.71
C ALA A 760 -22.95 -4.19 -30.51
N TYR A 761 -23.25 -3.46 -31.59
CA TYR A 761 -24.11 -2.27 -31.54
C TYR A 761 -25.57 -2.63 -31.22
N CYS A 762 -26.10 -3.70 -31.83
CA CYS A 762 -27.43 -4.23 -31.51
C CYS A 762 -27.55 -4.60 -30.02
N SER A 763 -26.54 -5.25 -29.47
CA SER A 763 -26.49 -5.67 -28.07
C SER A 763 -26.44 -4.46 -27.11
N ALA A 764 -25.66 -3.44 -27.45
CA ALA A 764 -25.56 -2.21 -26.65
C ALA A 764 -26.90 -1.47 -26.56
N VAL A 765 -27.60 -1.30 -27.69
CA VAL A 765 -28.91 -0.62 -27.71
C VAL A 765 -29.97 -1.42 -26.98
N ARG A 766 -30.01 -2.75 -27.13
CA ARG A 766 -30.97 -3.60 -26.40
C ARG A 766 -30.72 -3.62 -24.88
N PHE A 767 -29.47 -3.52 -24.44
CA PHE A 767 -29.12 -3.57 -23.01
C PHE A 767 -29.25 -2.20 -22.31
N ALA A 768 -28.87 -1.10 -22.99
CA ALA A 768 -28.77 0.23 -22.39
C ALA A 768 -29.74 1.28 -22.95
N GLY A 769 -30.47 0.98 -24.03
CA GLY A 769 -31.32 1.92 -24.76
C GLY A 769 -32.55 2.43 -24.00
N SER A 770 -33.01 1.73 -22.96
CA SER A 770 -34.26 2.04 -22.26
C SER A 770 -34.26 3.42 -21.58
N SER A 771 -33.14 3.82 -21.00
CA SER A 771 -32.96 5.16 -20.39
C SER A 771 -32.98 6.26 -21.44
N PHE A 772 -32.34 6.03 -22.60
CA PHE A 772 -32.30 6.97 -23.71
C PHE A 772 -33.66 7.10 -24.40
N TYR A 773 -34.35 5.98 -24.60
CA TYR A 773 -35.72 5.93 -25.09
C TYR A 773 -36.66 6.74 -24.19
N CYS A 774 -36.60 6.56 -22.86
CA CYS A 774 -37.46 7.33 -21.95
C CYS A 774 -37.15 8.83 -21.97
N LYS A 775 -35.88 9.23 -22.02
CA LYS A 775 -35.50 10.65 -22.16
C LYS A 775 -35.97 11.25 -23.49
N ALA A 776 -35.92 10.49 -24.58
CA ALA A 776 -36.42 10.92 -25.89
C ALA A 776 -37.95 11.12 -25.85
N GLN A 777 -38.68 10.16 -25.25
CA GLN A 777 -40.14 10.26 -25.08
C GLN A 777 -40.53 11.44 -24.18
N GLU A 778 -39.83 11.70 -23.08
CA GLU A 778 -40.04 12.89 -22.23
C GLU A 778 -39.83 14.22 -22.99
N LYS A 779 -38.86 14.23 -23.89
CA LYS A 779 -38.51 15.43 -24.67
C LYS A 779 -39.52 15.68 -25.78
N HIS A 780 -39.87 14.66 -26.55
CA HIS A 780 -40.63 14.81 -27.79
C HIS A 780 -42.13 14.58 -27.66
N CYS A 781 -42.61 14.03 -26.53
CA CYS A 781 -44.01 13.69 -26.32
C CYS A 781 -44.65 14.49 -25.18
N ARG A 782 -45.98 14.68 -25.28
CA ARG A 782 -46.82 15.31 -24.24
C ARG A 782 -48.16 14.60 -24.10
N CYS A 783 -48.86 14.87 -23.00
CA CYS A 783 -50.20 14.35 -22.78
C CYS A 783 -51.26 15.39 -23.10
N THR A 784 -52.22 15.02 -23.95
CA THR A 784 -53.33 15.88 -24.37
C THR A 784 -54.07 16.45 -23.16
N GLY A 785 -54.28 17.77 -23.16
CA GLY A 785 -55.01 18.47 -22.10
C GLY A 785 -54.25 18.62 -20.77
N GLN A 786 -52.96 18.27 -20.69
CA GLN A 786 -52.12 18.51 -19.50
C GLN A 786 -50.87 19.34 -19.85
N PRO A 787 -50.52 20.35 -19.02
CA PRO A 787 -49.27 21.07 -19.18
C PRO A 787 -48.08 20.14 -18.89
N LYS A 788 -47.05 20.18 -19.75
CA LYS A 788 -45.80 19.43 -19.58
C LYS A 788 -45.12 19.88 -18.27
N PRO A 789 -44.75 18.98 -17.34
CA PRO A 789 -44.11 19.37 -16.10
C PRO A 789 -42.78 20.09 -16.37
N PRO A 790 -42.46 21.19 -15.66
CA PRO A 790 -41.20 21.89 -15.86
C PRO A 790 -40.01 21.02 -15.46
N ARG A 791 -38.92 21.08 -16.23
CA ARG A 791 -37.63 20.45 -15.88
C ARG A 791 -37.21 20.90 -14.48
N ALA A 792 -36.98 19.95 -13.57
CA ALA A 792 -36.53 20.26 -12.22
C ALA A 792 -35.18 21.01 -12.25
N LYS A 793 -35.14 22.20 -11.64
CA LYS A 793 -33.88 22.92 -11.37
C LYS A 793 -33.19 22.31 -10.15
N PRO A 794 -31.84 22.33 -10.09
CA PRO A 794 -31.11 21.95 -8.88
C PRO A 794 -31.43 22.93 -7.73
N PRO A 795 -31.52 22.45 -6.47
CA PRO A 795 -31.95 23.28 -5.34
C PRO A 795 -30.86 24.28 -4.91
N THR A 796 -31.30 25.48 -4.53
CA THR A 796 -30.47 26.58 -3.99
C THR A 796 -30.37 26.45 -2.45
N PRO A 797 -29.23 26.79 -1.80
CA PRO A 797 -29.08 26.63 -0.35
C PRO A 797 -29.77 27.73 0.47
N CYS A 798 -30.23 27.38 1.68
CA CYS A 798 -30.91 28.27 2.63
C CYS A 798 -29.91 29.18 3.42
N ILE A 799 -30.34 30.41 3.76
CA ILE A 799 -29.59 31.40 4.57
C ILE A 799 -30.08 31.31 6.04
N PRO A 800 -29.22 31.35 7.09
CA PRO A 800 -29.65 31.29 8.49
C PRO A 800 -29.93 32.67 9.13
N ASP A 801 -30.93 32.70 10.00
CA ASP A 801 -31.30 33.84 10.87
C ASP A 801 -30.36 34.00 12.09
N VAL A 802 -30.19 35.25 12.54
CA VAL A 802 -29.28 35.67 13.63
C VAL A 802 -29.94 35.56 15.02
N PRO A 803 -29.31 34.91 16.04
CA PRO A 803 -29.82 34.94 17.42
C PRO A 803 -29.18 36.01 18.32
N ARG A 804 -29.97 36.52 19.27
CA ARG A 804 -29.60 37.53 20.30
C ARG A 804 -28.79 36.93 21.47
N ARG A 805 -27.94 37.75 22.08
CA ARG A 805 -27.04 37.44 23.22
C ARG A 805 -27.75 37.29 24.58
N PRO A 806 -27.21 36.47 25.50
CA PRO A 806 -27.25 36.72 26.94
C PRO A 806 -25.84 36.85 27.59
N GLY A 807 -25.81 37.52 28.75
CA GLY A 807 -24.62 38.03 29.46
C GLY A 807 -23.88 37.03 30.39
N PRO A 808 -22.90 37.53 31.18
CA PRO A 808 -21.74 36.76 31.64
C PRO A 808 -21.87 36.22 33.08
N GLY A 809 -21.23 35.08 33.37
CA GLY A 809 -21.10 34.61 34.75
C GLY A 809 -20.22 33.37 34.99
N ILE A 810 -18.94 33.63 35.29
CA ILE A 810 -18.06 33.04 36.32
C ILE A 810 -17.90 31.50 36.41
N ASP A 811 -16.66 31.05 36.14
CA ASP A 811 -16.06 29.75 36.47
C ASP A 811 -15.42 29.83 37.88
N PRO A 812 -15.37 28.77 38.72
CA PRO A 812 -14.15 27.95 38.70
C PRO A 812 -14.30 26.47 39.14
N TYR A 813 -13.51 25.59 38.53
CA TYR A 813 -13.16 24.26 39.07
C TYR A 813 -11.98 24.32 40.07
N ILE A 814 -12.18 23.80 41.28
CA ILE A 814 -11.14 23.43 42.25
C ILE A 814 -11.11 21.91 42.45
N VAL A 815 -9.89 21.43 42.62
CA VAL A 815 -9.37 20.07 42.74
C VAL A 815 -9.79 19.33 44.04
N ARG A 816 -9.88 17.98 43.92
CA ARG A 816 -9.80 16.91 44.94
C ARG A 816 -11.01 16.65 45.87
N GLY A 817 -11.36 15.36 45.93
CA GLY A 817 -11.60 14.67 47.21
C GLY A 817 -13.01 14.07 47.39
N ALA A 818 -13.03 12.74 47.43
CA ALA A 818 -13.86 11.86 48.27
C ALA A 818 -15.20 12.38 48.85
N ALA A 819 -16.27 11.57 48.71
CA ALA A 819 -16.84 10.80 49.83
C ALA A 819 -18.25 10.24 49.53
N ARG A 820 -18.44 9.00 49.98
CA ARG A 820 -19.60 8.46 50.72
C ARG A 820 -21.03 8.75 50.21
N VAL A 821 -21.77 7.67 50.03
CA VAL A 821 -23.14 7.58 50.52
C VAL A 821 -23.14 6.60 51.71
N GLY A 822 -23.37 7.15 52.91
CA GLY A 822 -23.91 6.39 54.05
C GLY A 822 -25.44 6.33 53.93
N ALA A 823 -26.18 5.60 54.75
CA ALA A 823 -25.89 4.98 56.03
C ALA A 823 -27.09 4.10 56.42
N ASN A 824 -26.93 3.39 57.55
CA ASN A 824 -27.98 2.97 58.50
C ASN A 824 -28.80 1.71 58.13
N LEU A 825 -29.08 0.74 59.01
CA LEU A 825 -29.04 0.67 60.48
C LEU A 825 -29.24 -0.83 60.90
N PHE A 826 -28.47 -1.35 61.89
CA PHE A 826 -28.77 -2.48 62.85
C PHE A 826 -29.03 -3.90 62.29
N ALA A 827 -28.69 -5.03 62.92
CA ALA A 827 -28.04 -5.40 64.18
C ALA A 827 -27.73 -6.92 64.16
N THR A 828 -26.70 -7.32 64.91
CA THR A 828 -26.52 -8.61 65.65
C THR A 828 -26.54 -9.96 64.92
N GLY A 829 -25.49 -10.76 65.19
CA GLY A 829 -25.56 -12.22 65.30
C GLY A 829 -24.66 -12.97 64.32
N GLY A 830 -23.55 -13.53 64.81
CA GLY A 830 -22.64 -14.38 64.02
C GLY A 830 -23.25 -15.71 63.57
N PRO A 831 -22.54 -16.49 62.75
CA PRO A 831 -22.31 -17.89 63.15
C PRO A 831 -20.97 -18.53 62.72
N THR A 832 -20.59 -19.53 63.53
CA THR A 832 -20.00 -20.86 63.24
C THR A 832 -19.64 -21.19 61.77
N GLY A 833 -18.56 -21.89 61.44
CA GLY A 833 -18.10 -23.14 62.04
C GLY A 833 -18.71 -24.36 61.34
N ARG A 834 -17.89 -25.05 60.52
CA ARG A 834 -17.91 -26.48 60.12
C ARG A 834 -19.12 -27.11 59.38
N SER A 835 -18.69 -27.83 58.33
CA SER A 835 -19.04 -29.23 57.96
C SER A 835 -20.35 -29.55 57.21
N THR A 836 -20.13 -29.92 55.94
CA THR A 836 -20.46 -31.22 55.29
C THR A 836 -21.89 -31.62 54.89
N TRP A 837 -21.91 -32.31 53.72
CA TRP A 837 -22.88 -33.28 53.17
C TRP A 837 -24.13 -32.77 52.42
N ALA A 838 -24.03 -32.86 51.09
CA ALA A 838 -24.79 -33.68 50.12
C ALA A 838 -26.33 -33.87 50.22
N THR A 839 -26.85 -34.28 49.05
CA THR A 839 -28.24 -34.67 48.63
C THR A 839 -29.20 -33.48 48.46
N ASP A 840 -29.89 -33.28 47.34
CA ASP A 840 -30.23 -34.09 46.14
C ASP A 840 -30.11 -33.27 44.85
#